data_AF-A0A137S304-F1
#
_entry.id   AF-A0A137S304-F1
#
_cell.length_a   1.000
_cell.length_b   1.000
_cell.length_c   1.000
_cell.angle_alpha   90.00
_cell.angle_beta   90.00
_cell.angle_gamma   90.00
#
_symmetry.space_group_name_H-M   'P 1'
#
loop_
_entity.id
_entity.type
_entity.pdbx_description
1 polymer ?
#
loop_
_entity_poly.entity_id
_entity_poly.type
_entity_poly.pdbx_seq_one_letter_code
_entity_poly.pdbx_strand_id
1 'polypeptide(L)'
;MEWVATFSGLRNLEAVRDYLREHHPELASGQRGLTMTAEEVAQLVDKTCQTVEGRAVKDRQHYLVKLLDEGVKTRNWQLPVPMPVQSVQMFSSFTTPDMGARLADYDRINDAFLASLESAAPELPAEEAMARDAGELLYSLVFHSGVTARRWFNRLSEAIRQGAGSAGDYTWLELESTSLGGRTRPSTDTCRRVILAPITELLLRRWYLRWGSNWPEVNEVKGKASPDEELLTRFVGGLIEANRITLNRPLHVFAVAEANLVMVAPGFLVHYARTPDLGASLPLSNWMRLLTGGTVVQPALQASQAERENEMVGSPALIIPEFPLTDQKPFFKRLMKRVRFLASEALTAQGARTERQRRDVLATKAEVFKTLDKIAEEKGCSILVQLMCHYVRALLRTDESVSPALQQKIRNLQHLELLLPYATDIPNPESLDSDEWQSIYETVVSGFPGNGGALRQTLSEWHEFLHRYYGMPRIPMEEGSGYGVDAAILTPLEYHRAKSFLLARADDELAGIQLALLIMGFRCGLRRTECWARQYGDFHGLGDPTVNDPELLVRPTKIAGVKSDAAIRRLPLRLLLTGDELEWLTGFVNGRKLRRANDEARDALFEDPVSGTFRIQEKWAFDGLTALLRSVSGDENIRFHHLRHSFATLTLLRLLERKPFDLLPETWVRSNDVELMPAVHGSGNTVNAGVANAWRPLSQLAQWMGHSSERVTLKSYTHLLDLALRQYLLSDDRSYTIAQQQALLDKTSGALERFRHRSQLKDRVTPGIILAAVARIPAKGLMALPKISDKKKELPPVVNRVAEDINPLLPYRVSCQVFIRTQAQLHEPLPVALEKTAAQLDLDLPIVQQWYERSALLMNSSTGMTGTPSPTRKLGIRLSFSLRPKSELANTELYKAFTLIFRAPELPTYISPPQSKSAFQECMQFFKWLSDWMAEDPESGRRALIAAAESVQRSKAPLRPLGRSRQIAFMALMKKFRLGARATITLTVKEENRKAALKFWGQSLGVAQNAIIIRPAEDIRIPKHGNVSFDWKAPHKLGKYLWPTIRFVVFTGCVLYDAVPESFRDGSFDADTLDDESEKGAVPG
;
A
#
# COMPACT_ATOMS: atom_id res chain seq x y z
N MET A 1 12.18 -27.88 19.68
CA MET A 1 10.93 -27.17 19.35
C MET A 1 9.88 -27.64 20.33
N GLU A 2 9.68 -26.93 21.44
CA GLU A 2 8.55 -27.16 22.35
C GLU A 2 7.70 -25.89 22.34
N TRP A 3 6.54 -25.97 21.71
CA TRP A 3 5.48 -24.97 21.80
C TRP A 3 4.31 -25.63 22.53
N VAL A 4 3.65 -24.86 23.39
CA VAL A 4 2.48 -25.27 24.17
C VAL A 4 1.37 -25.70 23.22
N ALA A 5 1.29 -27.00 22.94
CA ALA A 5 0.20 -27.62 22.21
C ALA A 5 -0.88 -28.06 23.20
N THR A 6 -2.14 -27.80 22.89
CA THR A 6 -3.26 -28.44 23.58
C THR A 6 -3.17 -29.96 23.40
N PHE A 7 -3.63 -30.72 24.39
CA PHE A 7 -3.48 -32.19 24.43
C PHE A 7 -3.99 -32.91 23.16
N SER A 8 -4.99 -32.35 22.47
CA SER A 8 -5.51 -32.85 21.20
C SER A 8 -4.56 -32.62 20.00
N GLY A 9 -3.81 -31.51 19.99
CA GLY A 9 -2.89 -31.16 18.89
C GLY A 9 -1.65 -32.07 18.86
N LEU A 10 -1.15 -32.44 20.05
CA LEU A 10 -0.05 -33.41 20.19
C LEU A 10 -0.41 -34.78 19.60
N ARG A 11 -1.62 -35.28 19.88
CA ARG A 11 -2.09 -36.57 19.36
C ARG A 11 -2.20 -36.61 17.82
N ASN A 12 -2.61 -35.50 17.21
CA ASN A 12 -2.68 -35.41 15.74
C ASN A 12 -1.30 -35.30 15.09
N LEU A 13 -0.36 -34.60 15.73
CA LEU A 13 1.04 -34.54 15.27
C LEU A 13 1.71 -35.92 15.33
N GLU A 14 1.53 -36.65 16.42
CA GLU A 14 2.07 -38.02 16.58
C GLU A 14 1.51 -38.96 15.51
N ALA A 15 0.20 -38.92 15.26
CA ALA A 15 -0.44 -39.73 14.21
C ALA A 15 0.14 -39.46 12.81
N VAL A 16 0.44 -38.19 12.47
CA VAL A 16 1.09 -37.85 11.19
C VAL A 16 2.51 -38.45 11.13
N ARG A 17 3.27 -38.38 12.23
CA ARG A 17 4.64 -38.92 12.28
C ARG A 17 4.66 -40.44 12.19
N ASP A 18 3.71 -41.11 12.84
CA ASP A 18 3.61 -42.56 12.81
C ASP A 18 3.19 -43.06 11.43
N TYR A 19 2.21 -42.40 10.80
CA TYR A 19 1.83 -42.70 9.43
C TYR A 19 3.02 -42.58 8.47
N LEU A 20 3.78 -41.49 8.57
CA LEU A 20 4.98 -41.29 7.75
C LEU A 20 6.06 -42.34 8.03
N ARG A 21 6.27 -42.75 9.29
CA ARG A 21 7.27 -43.79 9.61
C ARG A 21 6.91 -45.15 9.00
N GLU A 22 5.63 -45.49 8.98
CA GLU A 22 5.14 -46.78 8.49
C GLU A 22 5.06 -46.83 6.96
N HIS A 23 4.60 -45.76 6.31
CA HIS A 23 4.27 -45.77 4.89
C HIS A 23 5.24 -44.97 4.00
N HIS A 24 5.98 -44.01 4.58
CA HIS A 24 6.90 -43.12 3.87
C HIS A 24 8.21 -42.89 4.66
N PRO A 25 8.97 -43.96 4.96
CA PRO A 25 10.16 -43.90 5.82
C PRO A 25 11.23 -42.92 5.32
N GLU A 26 11.30 -42.68 4.01
CA GLU A 26 12.14 -41.67 3.36
C GLU A 26 11.80 -40.23 3.80
N LEU A 27 10.51 -39.90 3.93
CA LEU A 27 10.04 -38.60 4.44
C LEU A 27 10.27 -38.48 5.95
N ALA A 28 10.00 -39.56 6.70
CA ALA A 28 10.15 -39.59 8.15
C ALA A 28 11.63 -39.50 8.61
N SER A 29 12.53 -40.14 7.87
CA SER A 29 13.99 -40.11 8.11
C SER A 29 14.65 -38.81 7.65
N GLY A 30 13.99 -38.04 6.78
CA GLY A 30 14.52 -36.77 6.28
C GLY A 30 15.63 -36.96 5.25
N GLN A 31 15.51 -37.95 4.36
CA GLN A 31 16.48 -38.16 3.27
C GLN A 31 16.61 -36.90 2.39
N ARG A 32 17.82 -36.56 1.94
CA ARG A 32 18.05 -35.37 1.10
C ARG A 32 17.69 -35.65 -0.37
N GLY A 33 17.19 -34.62 -1.08
CA GLY A 33 16.99 -34.69 -2.54
C GLY A 33 15.79 -35.53 -3.00
N LEU A 34 14.80 -35.76 -2.14
CA LEU A 34 13.58 -36.48 -2.52
C LEU A 34 12.78 -35.72 -3.58
N THR A 35 12.19 -36.46 -4.51
CA THR A 35 11.32 -35.91 -5.56
C THR A 35 9.96 -36.59 -5.49
N MET A 36 8.87 -35.82 -5.53
CA MET A 36 7.50 -36.35 -5.59
C MET A 36 6.64 -35.50 -6.53
N THR A 37 5.73 -36.15 -7.24
CA THR A 37 4.74 -35.53 -8.12
C THR A 37 3.57 -34.93 -7.32
N ALA A 38 2.76 -34.08 -7.96
CA ALA A 38 1.57 -33.50 -7.32
C ALA A 38 0.54 -34.55 -6.91
N GLU A 39 0.39 -35.60 -7.71
CA GLU A 39 -0.57 -36.68 -7.47
C GLU A 39 -0.17 -37.56 -6.27
N GLU A 40 1.12 -37.88 -6.15
CA GLU A 40 1.66 -38.61 -4.99
C GLU A 40 1.49 -37.82 -3.70
N VAL A 41 1.72 -36.50 -3.74
CA VAL A 41 1.52 -35.65 -2.56
C VAL A 41 0.03 -35.51 -2.22
N ALA A 42 -0.86 -35.44 -3.21
CA ALA A 42 -2.31 -35.42 -2.96
C ALA A 42 -2.78 -36.71 -2.27
N GLN A 43 -2.33 -37.87 -2.75
CA GLN A 43 -2.62 -39.17 -2.13
C GLN A 43 -2.06 -39.25 -0.70
N LEU A 44 -0.88 -38.70 -0.45
CA LEU A 44 -0.28 -38.63 0.89
C LEU A 44 -1.15 -37.82 1.85
N VAL A 45 -1.67 -36.67 1.42
CA VAL A 45 -2.57 -35.84 2.23
C VAL A 45 -3.86 -36.59 2.53
N ASP A 46 -4.49 -37.19 1.52
CA ASP A 46 -5.73 -37.94 1.67
C ASP A 46 -5.58 -39.09 2.67
N LYS A 47 -4.58 -39.95 2.48
CA LYS A 47 -4.36 -41.11 3.35
C LYS A 47 -4.01 -40.72 4.79
N THR A 48 -3.29 -39.62 4.98
CA THR A 48 -2.98 -39.10 6.34
C THR A 48 -4.24 -38.58 7.06
N CYS A 49 -5.24 -38.12 6.30
CA CYS A 49 -6.45 -37.49 6.83
C CYS A 49 -7.70 -38.39 6.85
N GLN A 50 -7.70 -39.51 6.12
CA GLN A 50 -8.86 -40.41 5.93
C GLN A 50 -9.52 -40.93 7.20
N THR A 51 -8.81 -40.97 8.34
CA THR A 51 -9.32 -41.56 9.59
C THR A 51 -9.90 -40.54 10.58
N VAL A 52 -10.03 -39.27 10.18
CA VAL A 52 -10.51 -38.19 11.05
C VAL A 52 -11.50 -37.28 10.33
N GLU A 53 -12.33 -36.57 11.10
CA GLU A 53 -13.30 -35.60 10.58
C GLU A 53 -13.16 -34.23 11.26
N GLY A 54 -13.74 -33.20 10.63
CA GLY A 54 -13.82 -31.85 11.19
C GLY A 54 -12.46 -31.23 11.50
N ARG A 55 -12.26 -30.79 12.75
CA ARG A 55 -11.04 -30.05 13.15
C ARG A 55 -9.78 -30.91 13.16
N ALA A 56 -9.90 -32.22 13.32
CA ALA A 56 -8.76 -33.13 13.35
C ALA A 56 -8.11 -33.33 11.97
N VAL A 57 -8.90 -33.29 10.88
CA VAL A 57 -8.38 -33.26 9.48
C VAL A 57 -7.47 -32.06 9.29
N LYS A 58 -7.95 -30.88 9.72
CA LYS A 58 -7.22 -29.62 9.63
C LYS A 58 -5.87 -29.68 10.34
N ASP A 59 -5.86 -30.19 11.58
CA ASP A 59 -4.64 -30.26 12.38
C ASP A 59 -3.62 -31.22 11.73
N ARG A 60 -4.05 -32.40 11.28
CA ARG A 60 -3.15 -33.38 10.61
C ARG A 60 -2.56 -32.83 9.32
N GLN A 61 -3.40 -32.26 8.45
CA GLN A 61 -2.93 -31.68 7.20
C GLN A 61 -2.00 -30.48 7.46
N HIS A 62 -2.27 -29.64 8.47
CA HIS A 62 -1.36 -28.56 8.86
C HIS A 62 0.03 -29.08 9.27
N TYR A 63 0.09 -30.12 10.12
CA TYR A 63 1.37 -30.70 10.54
C TYR A 63 2.12 -31.36 9.38
N LEU A 64 1.42 -32.09 8.50
CA LEU A 64 2.01 -32.71 7.31
C LEU A 64 2.59 -31.66 6.36
N VAL A 65 1.81 -30.62 6.02
CA VAL A 65 2.25 -29.52 5.15
C VAL A 65 3.48 -28.82 5.71
N LYS A 66 3.52 -28.58 7.03
CA LYS A 66 4.67 -27.97 7.69
C LYS A 66 5.94 -28.82 7.58
N LEU A 67 5.82 -30.14 7.73
CA LEU A 67 6.95 -31.07 7.54
C LEU A 67 7.46 -31.07 6.10
N LEU A 68 6.55 -31.09 5.12
CA LEU A 68 6.90 -31.04 3.69
C LEU A 68 7.61 -29.71 3.34
N ASP A 69 7.08 -28.58 3.82
CA ASP A 69 7.68 -27.25 3.63
C ASP A 69 9.08 -27.16 4.24
N GLU A 70 9.27 -27.69 5.45
CA GLU A 70 10.56 -27.71 6.13
C GLU A 70 11.58 -28.59 5.38
N GLY A 71 11.14 -29.72 4.82
CA GLY A 71 11.98 -30.57 3.97
C GLY A 71 12.40 -29.90 2.66
N VAL A 72 11.50 -29.17 2.00
CA VAL A 72 11.83 -28.35 0.80
C VAL A 72 12.81 -27.22 1.14
N LYS A 73 12.71 -26.64 2.34
CA LYS A 73 13.60 -25.56 2.80
C LYS A 73 14.99 -26.04 3.22
N THR A 74 15.06 -27.16 3.94
CA THR A 74 16.29 -27.59 4.64
C THR A 74 16.97 -28.80 4.01
N ARG A 75 16.23 -29.62 3.24
CA ARG A 75 16.70 -30.92 2.74
C ARG A 75 16.68 -31.04 1.22
N ASN A 76 16.42 -29.93 0.52
CA ASN A 76 16.41 -29.85 -0.94
C ASN A 76 15.42 -30.82 -1.61
N TRP A 77 14.24 -31.00 -1.01
CA TRP A 77 13.17 -31.78 -1.63
C TRP A 77 12.58 -31.05 -2.84
N GLN A 78 12.26 -31.81 -3.89
CA GLN A 78 11.58 -31.38 -5.11
C GLN A 78 10.17 -31.96 -5.13
N LEU A 79 9.26 -31.36 -4.37
CA LEU A 79 7.85 -31.76 -4.34
C LEU A 79 6.92 -30.55 -4.17
N PRO A 80 5.70 -30.61 -4.70
CA PRO A 80 4.72 -29.55 -4.53
C PRO A 80 4.11 -29.59 -3.12
N VAL A 81 4.46 -28.61 -2.28
CA VAL A 81 3.92 -28.52 -0.92
C VAL A 81 2.42 -28.18 -0.98
N PRO A 82 1.53 -28.99 -0.36
CA PRO A 82 0.09 -28.73 -0.35
C PRO A 82 -0.27 -27.49 0.44
N MET A 83 -1.45 -26.95 0.17
CA MET A 83 -1.95 -25.82 0.94
C MET A 83 -2.25 -26.21 2.38
N PRO A 84 -1.86 -25.38 3.37
CA PRO A 84 -2.37 -25.52 4.72
C PRO A 84 -3.90 -25.37 4.71
N VAL A 85 -4.61 -26.19 5.49
CA VAL A 85 -6.07 -26.06 5.62
C VAL A 85 -6.39 -24.72 6.26
N GLN A 86 -7.00 -23.84 5.49
CA GLN A 86 -7.47 -22.55 5.97
C GLN A 86 -8.89 -22.68 6.50
N SER A 87 -9.13 -22.18 7.71
CA SER A 87 -10.49 -22.03 8.23
C SER A 87 -10.81 -20.55 8.29
N VAL A 88 -11.75 -20.11 7.47
CA VAL A 88 -12.35 -18.78 7.63
C VAL A 88 -13.44 -18.88 8.69
N GLN A 89 -13.38 -18.02 9.69
CA GLN A 89 -14.48 -17.87 10.64
C GLN A 89 -15.67 -17.24 9.90
N MET A 90 -16.74 -18.01 9.76
CA MET A 90 -17.99 -17.59 9.12
C MET A 90 -18.91 -16.87 10.11
N PHE A 91 -19.84 -16.10 9.57
CA PHE A 91 -20.97 -15.57 10.33
C PHE A 91 -21.89 -16.69 10.84
N SER A 92 -22.50 -16.47 12.01
CA SER A 92 -23.53 -17.37 12.52
C SER A 92 -24.79 -17.31 11.65
N SER A 93 -25.42 -18.45 11.44
CA SER A 93 -26.74 -18.52 10.80
C SER A 93 -27.82 -17.85 11.67
N PHE A 94 -28.82 -17.25 11.01
CA PHE A 94 -29.96 -16.59 11.66
C PHE A 94 -31.24 -17.42 11.65
N THR A 95 -31.23 -18.61 11.05
CA THR A 95 -32.42 -19.46 10.95
C THR A 95 -32.79 -20.02 12.32
N THR A 96 -33.92 -19.55 12.87
CA THR A 96 -34.50 -20.07 14.13
C THR A 96 -36.01 -20.27 13.97
N PRO A 97 -36.66 -21.13 14.79
CA PRO A 97 -38.11 -21.29 14.77
C PRO A 97 -38.88 -19.99 15.03
N ASP A 98 -38.31 -19.06 15.81
CA ASP A 98 -38.90 -17.74 16.06
C ASP A 98 -39.04 -16.90 14.78
N MET A 99 -38.10 -17.03 13.84
CA MET A 99 -38.15 -16.35 12.56
C MET A 99 -39.34 -16.82 11.70
N GLY A 100 -39.67 -18.12 11.74
CA GLY A 100 -40.82 -18.65 11.01
C GLY A 100 -42.15 -18.03 11.46
N ALA A 101 -42.34 -17.84 12.77
CA ALA A 101 -43.52 -17.17 13.32
C ALA A 101 -43.59 -15.68 12.91
N ARG A 102 -42.45 -15.00 12.93
CA ARG A 102 -42.33 -13.58 12.52
C ARG A 102 -42.50 -13.38 11.02
N LEU A 103 -42.14 -14.36 10.19
CA LEU A 103 -42.36 -14.32 8.75
C LEU A 103 -43.86 -14.33 8.41
N ALA A 104 -44.64 -15.17 9.09
CA ALA A 104 -46.10 -15.16 8.92
C ALA A 104 -46.73 -13.83 9.38
N ASP A 105 -46.17 -13.19 10.41
CA ASP A 105 -46.58 -11.84 10.82
C ASP A 105 -46.17 -10.78 9.77
N TYR A 106 -45.01 -10.94 9.13
CA TYR A 106 -44.55 -10.08 8.03
C TYR A 106 -45.55 -10.10 6.87
N ASP A 107 -45.92 -11.30 6.40
CA ASP A 107 -46.84 -11.46 5.25
C ASP A 107 -48.19 -10.78 5.54
N ARG A 108 -48.78 -11.01 6.72
CA ARG A 108 -50.05 -10.39 7.13
C ARG A 108 -49.96 -8.86 7.16
N ILE A 109 -48.89 -8.31 7.74
CA ILE A 109 -48.72 -6.86 7.83
C ILE A 109 -48.46 -6.25 6.45
N ASN A 110 -47.67 -6.92 5.61
CA ASN A 110 -47.37 -6.48 4.25
C ASN A 110 -48.63 -6.48 3.36
N ASP A 111 -49.46 -7.51 3.44
CA ASP A 111 -50.71 -7.57 2.69
C ASP A 111 -51.70 -6.50 3.16
N ALA A 112 -51.77 -6.23 4.47
CA ALA A 112 -52.55 -5.13 5.02
C ALA A 112 -52.06 -3.74 4.57
N PHE A 113 -50.74 -3.56 4.46
CA PHE A 113 -50.16 -2.35 3.89
C PHE A 113 -50.56 -2.18 2.41
N LEU A 114 -50.43 -3.24 1.59
CA LEU A 114 -50.82 -3.19 0.18
C LEU A 114 -52.32 -2.93 -0.01
N ALA A 115 -53.18 -3.46 0.87
CA ALA A 115 -54.61 -3.16 0.90
C ALA A 115 -54.88 -1.69 1.30
N SER A 116 -54.08 -1.12 2.20
CA SER A 116 -54.23 0.28 2.61
C SER A 116 -54.00 1.27 1.46
N LEU A 117 -53.20 0.89 0.45
CA LEU A 117 -52.97 1.66 -0.78
C LEU A 117 -54.18 1.66 -1.74
N GLU A 118 -55.15 0.75 -1.55
CA GLU A 118 -56.37 0.70 -2.37
C GLU A 118 -57.48 1.57 -1.80
N SER A 119 -57.46 1.80 -0.49
CA SER A 119 -58.41 2.67 0.20
C SER A 119 -58.12 4.15 -0.07
N ALA A 120 -59.18 4.94 -0.26
CA ALA A 120 -59.04 6.39 -0.27
C ALA A 120 -58.46 6.85 1.09
N ALA A 121 -57.45 7.72 1.06
CA ALA A 121 -56.91 8.28 2.29
C ALA A 121 -58.04 9.00 3.06
N PRO A 122 -58.22 8.76 4.36
CA PRO A 122 -59.18 9.50 5.16
C PRO A 122 -58.86 11.00 5.09
N GLU A 123 -59.91 11.83 5.08
CA GLU A 123 -59.76 13.28 5.19
C GLU A 123 -59.25 13.62 6.59
N LEU A 124 -57.93 13.82 6.69
CA LEU A 124 -57.24 14.17 7.93
C LEU A 124 -56.74 15.62 7.86
N PRO A 125 -56.61 16.31 9.02
CA PRO A 125 -55.85 17.55 9.11
C PRO A 125 -54.44 17.39 8.53
N ALA A 126 -53.88 18.48 7.98
CA ALA A 126 -52.60 18.42 7.25
C ALA A 126 -51.44 17.82 8.08
N GLU A 127 -51.37 18.12 9.38
CA GLU A 127 -50.34 17.57 10.28
C GLU A 127 -50.49 16.06 10.49
N GLU A 128 -51.72 15.58 10.70
CA GLU A 128 -52.01 14.14 10.87
C GLU A 128 -51.79 13.37 9.56
N ALA A 129 -52.18 13.97 8.43
CA ALA A 129 -51.92 13.42 7.10
C ALA A 129 -50.41 13.30 6.82
N MET A 130 -49.62 14.32 7.17
CA MET A 130 -48.16 14.30 7.04
C MET A 130 -47.54 13.22 7.95
N ALA A 131 -47.98 13.12 9.19
CA ALA A 131 -47.49 12.10 10.13
C ALA A 131 -47.81 10.66 9.65
N ARG A 132 -49.01 10.45 9.08
CA ARG A 132 -49.40 9.17 8.48
C ARG A 132 -48.53 8.84 7.26
N ASP A 133 -48.38 9.77 6.32
CA ASP A 133 -47.55 9.59 5.11
C ASP A 133 -46.07 9.33 5.49
N ALA A 134 -45.58 9.95 6.58
CA ALA A 134 -44.23 9.72 7.09
C ALA A 134 -44.08 8.30 7.65
N GLY A 135 -45.05 7.84 8.46
CA GLY A 135 -45.09 6.47 8.98
C GLY A 135 -45.17 5.42 7.86
N GLU A 136 -45.92 5.70 6.79
CA GLU A 136 -46.03 4.86 5.60
C GLU A 136 -44.70 4.76 4.84
N LEU A 137 -44.00 5.89 4.65
CA LEU A 137 -42.70 5.93 4.01
C LEU A 137 -41.64 5.20 4.85
N LEU A 138 -41.61 5.43 6.16
CA LEU A 138 -40.72 4.72 7.10
C LEU A 138 -40.99 3.21 7.10
N TYR A 139 -42.26 2.79 7.04
CA TYR A 139 -42.64 1.39 6.91
C TYR A 139 -42.02 0.78 5.65
N SER A 140 -42.17 1.43 4.49
CA SER A 140 -41.60 0.96 3.23
C SER A 140 -40.07 0.90 3.26
N LEU A 141 -39.41 1.88 3.88
CA LEU A 141 -37.95 1.89 4.05
C LEU A 141 -37.45 0.69 4.88
N VAL A 142 -38.19 0.30 5.92
CA VAL A 142 -37.85 -0.87 6.76
C VAL A 142 -38.20 -2.19 6.06
N PHE A 143 -39.43 -2.32 5.54
CA PHE A 143 -39.97 -3.59 5.02
C PHE A 143 -39.53 -3.93 3.59
N HIS A 144 -39.22 -2.92 2.77
CA HIS A 144 -38.96 -3.10 1.33
C HIS A 144 -37.56 -2.63 0.93
N SER A 145 -36.98 -1.65 1.63
CA SER A 145 -35.59 -1.19 1.38
C SER A 145 -34.57 -1.68 2.43
N GLY A 146 -34.98 -2.49 3.41
CA GLY A 146 -34.07 -3.25 4.28
C GLY A 146 -33.36 -2.45 5.38
N VAL A 147 -33.89 -1.28 5.79
CA VAL A 147 -33.29 -0.46 6.86
C VAL A 147 -33.67 -0.98 8.25
N THR A 148 -33.01 -2.03 8.73
CA THR A 148 -33.34 -2.67 10.02
C THR A 148 -32.45 -2.25 11.18
N ALA A 149 -31.26 -1.70 10.92
CA ALA A 149 -30.40 -1.15 11.96
C ALA A 149 -30.97 0.15 12.54
N ARG A 150 -31.38 0.13 13.82
CA ARG A 150 -31.97 1.28 14.53
C ARG A 150 -31.12 2.57 14.46
N ARG A 151 -29.78 2.46 14.49
CA ARG A 151 -28.88 3.61 14.35
C ARG A 151 -29.06 4.35 13.02
N TRP A 152 -29.24 3.61 11.92
CA TRP A 152 -29.42 4.17 10.58
C TRP A 152 -30.87 4.58 10.34
N PHE A 153 -31.83 3.83 10.88
CA PHE A 153 -33.24 4.19 10.85
C PHE A 153 -33.48 5.60 11.41
N ASN A 154 -32.87 5.93 12.55
CA ASN A 154 -32.98 7.26 13.17
C ASN A 154 -32.32 8.41 12.38
N ARG A 155 -31.78 8.13 11.18
CA ARG A 155 -31.20 9.13 10.25
C ARG A 155 -32.03 9.34 8.99
N LEU A 156 -33.12 8.57 8.82
CA LEU A 156 -33.93 8.62 7.62
C LEU A 156 -34.63 9.98 7.45
N SER A 157 -35.19 10.53 8.51
CA SER A 157 -35.85 11.84 8.48
C SER A 157 -34.91 12.95 8.02
N GLU A 158 -33.71 13.01 8.59
CA GLU A 158 -32.68 13.98 8.20
C GLU A 158 -32.25 13.78 6.74
N ALA A 159 -31.98 12.55 6.31
CA ALA A 159 -31.60 12.26 4.93
C ALA A 159 -32.71 12.63 3.93
N ILE A 160 -33.98 12.41 4.27
CA ILE A 160 -35.12 12.81 3.44
C ILE A 160 -35.20 14.34 3.33
N ARG A 161 -34.94 15.08 4.42
CA ARG A 161 -34.89 16.57 4.41
C ARG A 161 -33.76 17.08 3.51
N GLN A 162 -32.59 16.42 3.56
CA GLN A 162 -31.42 16.77 2.74
C GLN A 162 -31.62 16.47 1.24
N GLY A 163 -32.47 15.51 0.92
CA GLY A 163 -32.83 15.15 -0.45
C GLY A 163 -32.28 13.80 -0.87
N ALA A 164 -32.91 13.21 -1.89
CA ALA A 164 -32.48 11.94 -2.47
C ALA A 164 -31.45 12.14 -3.59
N GLY A 165 -30.49 11.22 -3.68
CA GLY A 165 -29.64 11.10 -4.86
C GLY A 165 -30.39 10.34 -5.95
N SER A 166 -30.25 10.77 -7.20
CA SER A 166 -30.82 10.05 -8.34
C SER A 166 -29.88 10.16 -9.54
N ALA A 167 -29.46 9.01 -10.06
CA ALA A 167 -28.60 8.92 -11.25
C ALA A 167 -28.78 7.55 -11.94
N GLY A 168 -28.96 7.58 -13.26
CA GLY A 168 -29.26 6.38 -14.03
C GLY A 168 -30.47 5.65 -13.48
N ASP A 169 -30.31 4.37 -13.17
CA ASP A 169 -31.41 3.54 -12.67
C ASP A 169 -31.59 3.50 -11.15
N TYR A 170 -30.84 4.32 -10.42
CA TYR A 170 -30.76 4.27 -8.97
C TYR A 170 -31.23 5.57 -8.33
N THR A 171 -32.04 5.43 -7.29
CA THR A 171 -32.36 6.49 -6.34
C THR A 171 -31.98 6.01 -4.94
N TRP A 172 -31.36 6.89 -4.15
CA TRP A 172 -30.82 6.53 -2.84
C TRP A 172 -30.90 7.68 -1.83
N LEU A 173 -30.77 7.32 -0.56
CA LEU A 173 -30.58 8.24 0.57
C LEU A 173 -29.18 8.02 1.16
N GLU A 174 -28.48 9.11 1.50
CA GLU A 174 -27.21 9.06 2.22
C GLU A 174 -27.45 9.26 3.72
N LEU A 175 -27.08 8.27 4.52
CA LEU A 175 -27.24 8.33 5.98
C LEU A 175 -25.88 8.65 6.61
N GLU A 176 -25.75 9.84 7.15
CA GLU A 176 -24.52 10.28 7.81
C GLU A 176 -24.59 10.09 9.33
N SER A 177 -23.46 9.71 9.91
CA SER A 177 -23.30 9.57 11.36
C SER A 177 -22.94 10.89 12.05
N THR A 178 -23.51 12.03 11.65
CA THR A 178 -23.26 13.30 12.36
C THR A 178 -24.02 13.35 13.69
N SER A 179 -23.43 13.85 14.77
CA SER A 179 -24.09 13.87 16.09
C SER A 179 -25.37 14.72 16.07
N LEU A 180 -26.49 14.11 16.48
CA LEU A 180 -27.68 14.85 16.91
C LEU A 180 -27.31 15.60 18.20
N GLY A 181 -27.06 16.90 18.09
CA GLY A 181 -27.04 17.83 19.22
C GLY A 181 -25.79 17.81 20.13
N GLY A 182 -25.17 18.98 20.30
CA GLY A 182 -24.54 19.42 21.56
C GLY A 182 -23.42 18.57 22.17
N ARG A 183 -22.17 19.03 22.03
CA ARG A 183 -21.05 18.80 22.97
C ARG A 183 -20.70 17.34 23.31
N THR A 184 -20.54 16.47 22.32
CA THR A 184 -19.63 15.31 22.43
C THR A 184 -18.93 15.08 21.09
N ARG A 185 -17.61 14.85 21.15
CA ARG A 185 -16.73 14.73 19.98
C ARG A 185 -17.15 13.57 19.05
N PRO A 186 -17.00 13.71 17.72
CA PRO A 186 -17.49 12.76 16.74
C PRO A 186 -16.86 11.38 16.91
N SER A 187 -17.67 10.33 16.84
CA SER A 187 -17.18 8.96 16.71
C SER A 187 -17.49 8.47 15.30
N THR A 188 -16.45 8.43 14.46
CA THR A 188 -16.42 7.91 13.08
C THR A 188 -17.51 8.45 12.16
N ASP A 189 -17.16 9.41 11.30
CA ASP A 189 -17.98 9.75 10.13
C ASP A 189 -18.06 8.49 9.26
N THR A 190 -19.21 7.84 9.36
CA THR A 190 -19.55 6.65 8.58
C THR A 190 -20.78 7.03 7.81
N CYS A 191 -20.74 6.82 6.50
CA CYS A 191 -21.86 7.02 5.61
C CYS A 191 -22.45 5.65 5.25
N ARG A 192 -23.77 5.54 5.26
CA ARG A 192 -24.49 4.39 4.73
C ARG A 192 -25.47 4.85 3.67
N ARG A 193 -25.30 4.34 2.46
CA ARG A 193 -26.24 4.52 1.36
C ARG A 193 -27.37 3.52 1.47
N VAL A 194 -28.60 3.98 1.29
CA VAL A 194 -29.79 3.12 1.13
C VAL A 194 -30.30 3.30 -0.29
N ILE A 195 -30.09 2.29 -1.14
CA ILE A 195 -30.65 2.30 -2.51
C ILE A 195 -32.07 1.76 -2.45
N LEU A 196 -33.02 2.54 -2.96
CA LEU A 196 -34.44 2.32 -2.69
C LEU A 196 -35.04 1.20 -3.54
N ALA A 197 -35.99 0.48 -2.95
CA ALA A 197 -36.90 -0.38 -3.68
C ALA A 197 -37.92 0.47 -4.47
N PRO A 198 -38.46 -0.01 -5.61
CA PRO A 198 -39.30 0.80 -6.49
C PRO A 198 -40.55 1.38 -5.81
N ILE A 199 -41.23 0.62 -4.96
CA ILE A 199 -42.37 1.12 -4.17
C ILE A 199 -41.94 2.22 -3.19
N THR A 200 -40.80 2.06 -2.51
CA THR A 200 -40.26 3.07 -1.61
C THR A 200 -39.89 4.34 -2.36
N GLU A 201 -39.34 4.21 -3.58
CA GLU A 201 -39.03 5.35 -4.45
C GLU A 201 -40.30 6.08 -4.91
N LEU A 202 -41.37 5.36 -5.25
CA LEU A 202 -42.68 5.97 -5.59
C LEU A 202 -43.29 6.71 -4.40
N LEU A 203 -43.20 6.14 -3.20
CA LEU A 203 -43.66 6.78 -1.96
C LEU A 203 -42.82 8.03 -1.62
N LEU A 204 -41.51 7.96 -1.78
CA LEU A 204 -40.62 9.10 -1.56
C LEU A 204 -40.88 10.21 -2.59
N ARG A 205 -41.14 9.85 -3.85
CA ARG A 205 -41.58 10.79 -4.88
C ARG A 205 -42.90 11.48 -4.48
N ARG A 206 -43.89 10.71 -4.03
CA ARG A 206 -45.18 11.24 -3.54
C ARG A 206 -44.97 12.18 -2.36
N TRP A 207 -44.10 11.81 -1.44
CA TRP A 207 -43.71 12.64 -0.31
C TRP A 207 -43.21 14.02 -0.76
N TYR A 208 -42.20 14.06 -1.63
CA TYR A 208 -41.66 15.35 -2.10
C TYR A 208 -42.65 16.19 -2.90
N LEU A 209 -43.63 15.58 -3.56
CA LEU A 209 -44.68 16.31 -4.27
C LEU A 209 -45.69 16.97 -3.31
N ARG A 210 -46.05 16.29 -2.22
CA ARG A 210 -47.03 16.78 -1.24
C ARG A 210 -46.40 17.72 -0.21
N TRP A 211 -45.26 17.32 0.32
CA TRP A 211 -44.67 17.89 1.54
C TRP A 211 -43.33 18.57 1.32
N GLY A 212 -42.69 18.40 0.15
CA GLY A 212 -41.35 18.92 -0.11
C GLY A 212 -40.32 18.33 0.86
N SER A 213 -39.39 19.15 1.35
CA SER A 213 -38.37 18.74 2.34
C SER A 213 -38.84 18.83 3.79
N ASN A 214 -40.14 19.03 4.03
CA ASN A 214 -40.68 19.07 5.38
C ASN A 214 -40.72 17.66 6.00
N TRP A 215 -40.78 17.59 7.33
CA TRP A 215 -40.99 16.35 8.08
C TRP A 215 -41.72 16.66 9.39
N PRO A 216 -42.62 15.79 9.87
CA PRO A 216 -43.43 16.05 11.07
C PRO A 216 -42.55 16.26 12.31
N GLU A 217 -42.92 17.24 13.14
CA GLU A 217 -42.29 17.49 14.43
C GLU A 217 -42.92 16.59 15.50
N VAL A 218 -42.17 15.58 15.97
CA VAL A 218 -42.58 14.76 17.11
C VAL A 218 -41.60 15.02 18.25
N ASN A 219 -42.12 15.47 19.39
CA ASN A 219 -41.30 15.84 20.54
C ASN A 219 -40.50 14.64 21.07
N GLU A 220 -39.17 14.75 21.10
CA GLU A 220 -38.32 13.75 21.74
C GLU A 220 -38.59 13.69 23.25
N VAL A 221 -39.14 12.56 23.71
CA VAL A 221 -39.29 12.28 25.14
C VAL A 221 -38.11 11.42 25.60
N LYS A 222 -37.25 11.97 26.46
CA LYS A 222 -36.10 11.23 27.03
C LYS A 222 -36.55 9.90 27.63
N GLY A 223 -35.97 8.80 27.15
CA GLY A 223 -36.26 7.43 27.62
C GLY A 223 -37.34 6.68 26.83
N LYS A 224 -37.93 7.27 25.77
CA LYS A 224 -38.85 6.61 24.84
C LYS A 224 -38.21 6.34 23.47
N ALA A 225 -38.96 5.67 22.59
CA ALA A 225 -38.60 5.44 21.18
C ALA A 225 -38.31 6.77 20.45
N SER A 226 -37.51 6.72 19.36
CA SER A 226 -37.21 7.92 18.58
C SER A 226 -38.48 8.47 17.91
N PRO A 227 -38.51 9.77 17.54
CA PRO A 227 -39.60 10.39 16.77
C PRO A 227 -40.05 9.54 15.56
N ASP A 228 -39.09 9.09 14.76
CA ASP A 228 -39.34 8.27 13.57
C ASP A 228 -39.89 6.88 13.94
N GLU A 229 -39.43 6.29 15.05
CA GLU A 229 -39.90 4.98 15.50
C GLU A 229 -41.33 5.06 16.04
N GLU A 230 -41.71 6.18 16.64
CA GLU A 230 -43.10 6.44 17.04
C GLU A 230 -44.03 6.57 15.82
N LEU A 231 -43.61 7.30 14.79
CA LEU A 231 -44.38 7.42 13.53
C LEU A 231 -44.58 6.05 12.86
N LEU A 232 -43.50 5.26 12.77
CA LEU A 232 -43.55 3.89 12.25
C LEU A 232 -44.50 3.00 13.08
N THR A 233 -44.38 3.06 14.41
CA THR A 233 -45.18 2.23 15.31
C THR A 233 -46.67 2.58 15.24
N ARG A 234 -47.00 3.88 15.18
CA ARG A 234 -48.39 4.35 15.01
C ARG A 234 -48.99 3.86 13.71
N PHE A 235 -48.24 3.96 12.60
CA PHE A 235 -48.71 3.49 11.29
C PHE A 235 -48.96 1.96 11.28
N VAL A 236 -47.99 1.17 11.76
CA VAL A 236 -48.11 -0.30 11.81
C VAL A 236 -49.23 -0.74 12.78
N GLY A 237 -49.37 -0.07 13.93
CA GLY A 237 -50.47 -0.30 14.86
C GLY A 237 -51.83 -0.07 14.20
N GLY A 238 -51.98 1.02 13.45
CA GLY A 238 -53.19 1.30 12.68
C GLY A 238 -53.51 0.24 11.63
N LEU A 239 -52.50 -0.31 10.94
CA LEU A 239 -52.70 -1.42 9.99
C LEU A 239 -53.21 -2.69 10.70
N ILE A 240 -52.63 -3.02 11.85
CA ILE A 240 -53.01 -4.19 12.66
C ILE A 240 -54.45 -4.07 13.15
N GLU A 241 -54.82 -2.90 13.69
CA GLU A 241 -56.16 -2.64 14.21
C GLU A 241 -57.21 -2.65 13.10
N ALA A 242 -56.96 -1.94 12.00
CA ALA A 242 -57.89 -1.83 10.87
C ALA A 242 -58.17 -3.19 10.20
N ASN A 243 -57.16 -4.07 10.14
CA ASN A 243 -57.26 -5.38 9.50
C ASN A 243 -57.47 -6.54 10.50
N ARG A 244 -57.64 -6.23 11.79
CA ARG A 244 -57.82 -7.22 12.88
C ARG A 244 -56.75 -8.32 12.88
N ILE A 245 -55.49 -7.95 12.66
CA ILE A 245 -54.39 -8.89 12.55
C ILE A 245 -54.05 -9.45 13.94
N THR A 246 -54.09 -10.77 14.09
CA THR A 246 -53.57 -11.44 15.29
C THR A 246 -52.11 -11.80 15.06
N LEU A 247 -51.20 -11.25 15.86
CA LEU A 247 -49.77 -11.52 15.76
C LEU A 247 -49.39 -12.82 16.49
N ASN A 248 -48.46 -13.59 15.92
CA ASN A 248 -47.95 -14.80 16.56
C ASN A 248 -46.96 -14.46 17.70
N ARG A 249 -46.34 -13.27 17.65
CA ARG A 249 -45.40 -12.75 18.66
C ARG A 249 -45.71 -11.30 19.02
N PRO A 250 -45.21 -10.79 20.17
CA PRO A 250 -45.26 -9.36 20.47
C PRO A 250 -44.63 -8.53 19.34
N LEU A 251 -45.30 -7.46 18.93
CA LEU A 251 -44.87 -6.63 17.81
C LEU A 251 -43.46 -6.06 18.06
N HIS A 252 -42.53 -6.42 17.18
CA HIS A 252 -41.20 -5.82 17.11
C HIS A 252 -40.89 -5.59 15.63
N VAL A 253 -41.29 -4.42 15.13
CA VAL A 253 -41.35 -4.08 13.69
C VAL A 253 -40.05 -4.42 12.95
N PHE A 254 -38.89 -4.03 13.49
CA PHE A 254 -37.59 -4.35 12.91
C PHE A 254 -37.31 -5.86 12.83
N ALA A 255 -37.74 -6.64 13.82
CA ALA A 255 -37.47 -8.09 13.85
C ALA A 255 -38.42 -8.86 12.90
N VAL A 256 -39.61 -8.32 12.65
CA VAL A 256 -40.53 -8.83 11.62
C VAL A 256 -39.92 -8.60 10.23
N ALA A 257 -39.40 -7.40 9.95
CA ALA A 257 -38.70 -7.12 8.69
C ALA A 257 -37.40 -7.94 8.53
N GLU A 258 -36.62 -8.12 9.61
CA GLU A 258 -35.44 -9.00 9.62
C GLU A 258 -35.79 -10.46 9.26
N ALA A 259 -36.95 -10.97 9.69
CA ALA A 259 -37.38 -12.33 9.38
C ALA A 259 -37.55 -12.55 7.87
N ASN A 260 -38.13 -11.58 7.15
CA ASN A 260 -38.19 -11.63 5.69
C ASN A 260 -36.80 -11.55 5.04
N LEU A 261 -35.91 -10.67 5.54
CA LEU A 261 -34.53 -10.56 5.03
C LEU A 261 -33.76 -11.88 5.10
N VAL A 262 -33.94 -12.66 6.16
CA VAL A 262 -33.32 -13.99 6.32
C VAL A 262 -33.76 -14.99 5.25
N MET A 263 -34.98 -14.81 4.71
CA MET A 263 -35.52 -15.69 3.67
C MET A 263 -35.10 -15.28 2.26
N VAL A 264 -34.98 -13.98 2.00
CA VAL A 264 -34.74 -13.46 0.64
C VAL A 264 -33.27 -13.16 0.35
N ALA A 265 -32.44 -12.92 1.37
CA ALA A 265 -31.04 -12.52 1.20
C ALA A 265 -30.05 -13.47 1.90
N PRO A 266 -28.80 -13.59 1.40
CA PRO A 266 -27.74 -14.31 2.08
C PRO A 266 -27.51 -13.79 3.51
N GLY A 267 -27.20 -14.68 4.45
CA GLY A 267 -27.10 -14.35 5.88
C GLY A 267 -26.14 -13.20 6.20
N PHE A 268 -25.07 -13.01 5.43
CA PHE A 268 -24.14 -11.90 5.64
C PHE A 268 -24.73 -10.52 5.26
N LEU A 269 -25.69 -10.45 4.32
CA LEU A 269 -26.44 -9.22 4.03
C LEU A 269 -27.43 -8.90 5.15
N VAL A 270 -27.97 -9.92 5.81
CA VAL A 270 -28.76 -9.72 7.05
C VAL A 270 -27.88 -9.14 8.16
N HIS A 271 -26.65 -9.64 8.32
CA HIS A 271 -25.66 -9.06 9.24
C HIS A 271 -25.36 -7.60 8.89
N TYR A 272 -25.19 -7.28 7.60
CA TYR A 272 -25.00 -5.90 7.13
C TYR A 272 -26.20 -4.98 7.44
N ALA A 273 -27.42 -5.42 7.12
CA ALA A 273 -28.65 -4.66 7.32
C ALA A 273 -28.87 -4.28 8.80
N ARG A 274 -28.61 -5.23 9.70
CA ARG A 274 -28.82 -5.05 11.15
C ARG A 274 -27.66 -4.38 11.89
N THR A 275 -26.45 -4.48 11.36
CA THR A 275 -25.23 -4.05 12.07
C THR A 275 -24.73 -2.73 11.49
N PRO A 276 -24.58 -1.67 12.29
CA PRO A 276 -24.20 -0.37 11.76
C PRO A 276 -22.74 -0.27 11.30
N ASP A 277 -21.84 -1.12 11.80
CA ASP A 277 -20.38 -1.03 11.57
C ASP A 277 -19.84 -1.95 10.47
N LEU A 278 -20.72 -2.53 9.64
CA LEU A 278 -20.36 -3.41 8.52
C LEU A 278 -20.62 -2.73 7.18
N GLY A 279 -19.71 -2.93 6.21
CA GLY A 279 -19.87 -2.50 4.83
C GLY A 279 -20.06 -1.00 4.65
N ALA A 280 -19.02 -0.20 4.88
CA ALA A 280 -19.07 1.22 4.53
C ALA A 280 -19.40 1.39 3.03
N SER A 281 -20.36 2.25 2.71
CA SER A 281 -20.74 2.52 1.32
C SER A 281 -19.62 3.28 0.59
N LEU A 282 -19.54 3.11 -0.73
CA LEU A 282 -18.62 3.92 -1.55
C LEU A 282 -18.82 5.42 -1.30
N PRO A 283 -17.74 6.24 -1.23
CA PRO A 283 -17.86 7.69 -1.20
C PRO A 283 -18.72 8.18 -2.37
N LEU A 284 -19.52 9.24 -2.15
CA LEU A 284 -20.47 9.73 -3.16
C LEU A 284 -19.79 10.05 -4.50
N SER A 285 -18.58 10.62 -4.48
CA SER A 285 -17.77 10.87 -5.67
C SER A 285 -17.41 9.59 -6.42
N ASN A 286 -16.99 8.54 -5.70
CA ASN A 286 -16.64 7.24 -6.27
C ASN A 286 -17.86 6.49 -6.80
N TRP A 287 -19.01 6.62 -6.12
CA TRP A 287 -20.29 6.09 -6.57
C TRP A 287 -20.72 6.73 -7.89
N MET A 288 -20.60 8.06 -8.01
CA MET A 288 -20.90 8.76 -9.26
C MET A 288 -19.93 8.38 -10.39
N ARG A 289 -18.63 8.22 -10.11
CA ARG A 289 -17.66 7.69 -11.09
C ARG A 289 -18.06 6.31 -11.61
N LEU A 290 -18.49 5.43 -10.71
CA LEU A 290 -18.92 4.07 -11.07
C LEU A 290 -20.21 4.08 -11.91
N LEU A 291 -21.19 4.91 -11.57
CA LEU A 291 -22.46 5.01 -12.32
C LEU A 291 -22.31 5.65 -13.70
N THR A 292 -21.47 6.67 -13.83
CA THR A 292 -21.39 7.51 -15.04
C THR A 292 -20.20 7.17 -15.93
N GLY A 293 -19.15 6.55 -15.39
CA GLY A 293 -17.88 6.34 -16.07
C GLY A 293 -17.03 7.61 -16.26
N GLY A 294 -17.49 8.77 -15.77
CA GLY A 294 -16.74 10.03 -15.86
C GLY A 294 -15.70 10.18 -14.74
N THR A 295 -14.97 11.29 -14.77
CA THR A 295 -13.94 11.63 -13.77
C THR A 295 -14.39 12.79 -12.89
N VAL A 296 -13.99 12.80 -11.61
CA VAL A 296 -14.37 13.88 -10.69
C VAL A 296 -13.67 15.17 -11.10
N VAL A 297 -14.43 16.26 -11.23
CA VAL A 297 -13.85 17.60 -11.36
C VAL A 297 -13.48 18.08 -9.97
N GLN A 298 -12.25 17.81 -9.54
CA GLN A 298 -11.75 18.47 -8.35
C GLN A 298 -11.58 19.97 -8.62
N PRO A 299 -12.05 20.86 -7.73
CA PRO A 299 -11.54 22.22 -7.73
C PRO A 299 -10.02 22.14 -7.58
N ALA A 300 -9.27 22.90 -8.38
CA ALA A 300 -7.82 22.93 -8.30
C ALA A 300 -7.41 23.13 -6.84
N LEU A 301 -6.70 22.16 -6.27
CA LEU A 301 -6.08 22.29 -4.96
C LEU A 301 -5.00 23.39 -5.04
N GLN A 302 -5.42 24.65 -4.91
CA GLN A 302 -4.56 25.76 -4.54
C GLN A 302 -4.31 25.70 -3.03
N ALA A 303 -3.60 24.67 -2.59
CA ALA A 303 -2.98 24.51 -1.27
C ALA A 303 -2.34 23.10 -1.26
N SER A 304 -1.06 22.85 -1.01
CA SER A 304 -0.05 23.69 -0.40
C SER A 304 1.33 23.02 -0.55
N GLN A 305 1.93 23.09 -1.72
CA GLN A 305 3.35 22.71 -1.86
C GLN A 305 4.25 23.62 -0.99
N ALA A 306 3.85 24.88 -0.79
CA ALA A 306 4.53 25.84 0.09
C ALA A 306 4.36 25.57 1.60
N GLU A 307 3.34 24.82 2.04
CA GLU A 307 3.22 24.40 3.45
C GLU A 307 3.95 23.07 3.70
N ARG A 308 4.10 22.22 2.67
CA ARG A 308 4.79 20.92 2.76
C ARG A 308 6.29 21.04 3.04
N GLU A 309 6.92 22.17 2.73
CA GLU A 309 8.36 22.38 2.90
C GLU A 309 8.74 23.12 4.20
N ASN A 310 7.76 23.73 4.90
CA ASN A 310 8.05 24.63 6.03
C ASN A 310 7.75 24.08 7.44
N GLU A 311 7.35 22.81 7.59
CA GLU A 311 7.00 22.22 8.90
C GLU A 311 7.89 21.07 9.41
N MET A 312 9.09 20.85 8.83
CA MET A 312 10.06 19.91 9.43
C MET A 312 10.79 20.55 10.62
N VAL A 313 10.16 20.54 11.79
CA VAL A 313 10.85 20.81 13.07
C VAL A 313 11.83 19.65 13.35
N GLY A 314 13.09 19.97 13.62
CA GLY A 314 14.15 18.98 13.82
C GLY A 314 13.80 17.90 14.86
N SER A 315 13.73 16.65 14.41
CA SER A 315 13.43 15.50 15.26
C SER A 315 14.67 14.91 15.95
N PRO A 316 14.50 14.30 17.13
CA PRO A 316 15.57 13.53 17.78
C PRO A 316 16.02 12.37 16.87
N ALA A 317 17.33 12.12 16.80
CA ALA A 317 17.88 11.02 16.03
C ALA A 317 17.40 9.66 16.60
N LEU A 318 16.92 8.77 15.73
CA LEU A 318 16.57 7.40 16.08
C LEU A 318 17.84 6.54 16.22
N ILE A 319 17.88 5.69 17.25
CA ILE A 319 18.99 4.77 17.48
C ILE A 319 18.62 3.43 16.85
N ILE A 320 19.26 3.06 15.75
CA ILE A 320 19.01 1.78 15.08
C ILE A 320 19.61 0.65 15.94
N PRO A 321 18.79 -0.25 16.53
CA PRO A 321 19.32 -1.35 17.33
C PRO A 321 19.94 -2.42 16.43
N GLU A 322 21.16 -2.90 16.75
CA GLU A 322 21.80 -3.99 15.99
C GLU A 322 20.99 -5.30 16.07
N PHE A 323 20.38 -5.59 17.23
CA PHE A 323 19.48 -6.72 17.46
C PHE A 323 18.40 -6.34 18.49
N PRO A 324 17.18 -5.93 18.09
CA PRO A 324 16.11 -5.67 19.04
C PRO A 324 15.69 -6.98 19.74
N LEU A 325 15.34 -6.90 21.03
CA LEU A 325 14.80 -8.05 21.76
C LEU A 325 13.42 -8.44 21.19
N THR A 326 13.11 -9.73 21.12
CA THR A 326 11.81 -10.20 20.61
C THR A 326 10.65 -9.74 21.50
N ASP A 327 10.83 -9.69 22.82
CA ASP A 327 9.83 -9.16 23.74
C ASP A 327 10.11 -7.70 24.11
N GLN A 328 9.30 -6.80 23.56
CA GLN A 328 9.38 -5.35 23.81
C GLN A 328 8.47 -4.90 24.98
N LYS A 329 7.64 -5.79 25.53
CA LYS A 329 6.71 -5.45 26.62
C LYS A 329 7.39 -4.91 27.88
N PRO A 330 8.59 -5.38 28.30
CA PRO A 330 9.26 -4.82 29.48
C PRO A 330 9.56 -3.31 29.33
N PHE A 331 10.05 -2.89 28.17
CA PHE A 331 10.34 -1.48 27.87
C PHE A 331 9.06 -0.64 27.93
N PHE A 332 8.00 -1.12 27.27
CA PHE A 332 6.70 -0.45 27.23
C PHE A 332 6.03 -0.37 28.62
N LYS A 333 6.12 -1.42 29.44
CA LYS A 333 5.59 -1.40 30.82
C LYS A 333 6.29 -0.35 31.68
N ARG A 334 7.62 -0.21 31.57
CA ARG A 334 8.38 0.83 32.27
C ARG A 334 8.01 2.23 31.79
N LEU A 335 7.86 2.42 30.47
CA LEU A 335 7.33 3.64 29.86
C LEU A 335 5.96 4.01 30.48
N MET A 336 5.00 3.11 30.42
CA MET A 336 3.64 3.35 30.94
C MET A 336 3.58 3.51 32.46
N LYS A 337 4.49 2.89 33.22
CA LYS A 337 4.60 3.12 34.67
C LYS A 337 5.01 4.57 34.96
N ARG A 338 5.97 5.11 34.20
CA ARG A 338 6.45 6.49 34.38
C ARG A 338 5.42 7.53 33.94
N VAL A 339 4.74 7.27 32.83
CA VAL A 339 3.64 8.10 32.34
C VAL A 339 2.48 8.14 33.34
N ARG A 340 2.10 6.99 33.94
CA ARG A 340 1.05 6.93 34.97
C ARG A 340 1.43 7.65 36.26
N PHE A 341 2.70 7.55 36.68
CA PHE A 341 3.22 8.28 37.83
C PHE A 341 3.11 9.81 37.66
N LEU A 342 3.40 10.32 36.47
CA LEU A 342 3.17 11.73 36.14
C LEU A 342 1.69 12.11 36.17
N ALA A 343 0.83 11.27 35.62
CA ALA A 343 -0.61 11.53 35.59
C ALA A 343 -1.19 11.62 37.01
N SER A 344 -0.73 10.77 37.95
CA SER A 344 -1.13 10.83 39.36
C SER A 344 -0.62 12.08 40.07
N GLU A 345 0.63 12.50 39.84
CA GLU A 345 1.19 13.74 40.42
C GLU A 345 0.54 15.01 39.84
N ALA A 346 0.10 14.97 38.58
CA ALA A 346 -0.63 16.07 37.97
C ALA A 346 -2.09 16.17 38.44
N LEU A 347 -2.71 15.05 38.83
CA LEU A 347 -4.06 14.99 39.40
C LEU A 347 -4.10 15.57 40.83
N THR A 348 -3.07 15.31 41.66
CA THR A 348 -2.95 15.94 42.98
C THR A 348 -2.70 17.45 42.89
N ALA A 349 -2.16 17.93 41.77
CA ALA A 349 -1.96 19.35 41.50
C ALA A 349 -3.18 20.09 40.91
N GLN A 350 -4.30 19.42 40.59
CA GLN A 350 -5.50 20.05 39.99
C GLN A 350 -6.30 21.00 40.94
N GLY A 351 -5.72 21.39 42.07
CA GLY A 351 -6.19 22.48 42.94
C GLY A 351 -5.11 23.50 43.33
N ALA A 352 -3.93 23.47 42.70
CA ALA A 352 -2.73 24.19 43.15
C ALA A 352 -2.73 25.69 42.79
N ARG A 353 -2.72 26.55 43.82
CA ARG A 353 -2.60 28.02 43.70
C ARG A 353 -1.17 28.58 43.92
N THR A 354 -0.16 27.75 44.15
CA THR A 354 1.18 28.22 44.60
C THR A 354 2.34 27.90 43.65
N GLU A 355 3.32 28.80 43.59
CA GLU A 355 4.51 28.75 42.70
C GLU A 355 5.45 27.57 42.99
N ARG A 356 5.47 27.09 44.24
CA ARG A 356 6.27 25.93 44.67
C ARG A 356 5.80 24.64 43.99
N GLN A 357 4.49 24.42 43.92
CA GLN A 357 3.90 23.22 43.31
C GLN A 357 4.11 23.18 41.79
N ARG A 358 4.17 24.33 41.12
CA ARG A 358 4.55 24.42 39.69
C ARG A 358 5.97 23.95 39.45
N ARG A 359 6.92 24.33 40.32
CA ARG A 359 8.32 23.87 40.24
C ARG A 359 8.44 22.36 40.43
N ASP A 360 7.67 21.78 41.36
CA ASP A 360 7.69 20.34 41.62
C ASP A 360 7.15 19.54 40.42
N VAL A 361 6.08 20.01 39.78
CA VAL A 361 5.56 19.42 38.52
C VAL A 361 6.59 19.53 37.39
N LEU A 362 7.27 20.66 37.26
CA LEU A 362 8.31 20.86 36.23
C LEU A 362 9.53 19.94 36.45
N ALA A 363 9.96 19.78 37.70
CA ALA A 363 11.02 18.85 38.10
C ALA A 363 10.63 17.39 37.81
N THR A 364 9.37 17.03 38.08
CA THR A 364 8.83 15.70 37.78
C THR A 364 8.77 15.45 36.27
N LYS A 365 8.34 16.43 35.45
CA LYS A 365 8.39 16.36 33.98
C LYS A 365 9.83 16.13 33.49
N ALA A 366 10.80 16.88 34.01
CA ALA A 366 12.21 16.74 33.65
C ALA A 366 12.77 15.34 33.99
N GLU A 367 12.44 14.80 35.17
CA GLU A 367 12.88 13.46 35.56
C GLU A 367 12.22 12.37 34.71
N VAL A 368 10.98 12.55 34.29
CA VAL A 368 10.37 11.64 33.31
C VAL A 368 11.05 11.71 31.97
N PHE A 369 11.34 12.90 31.44
CA PHE A 369 12.07 13.03 30.17
C PHE A 369 13.42 12.30 30.22
N LYS A 370 14.19 12.47 31.30
CA LYS A 370 15.44 11.74 31.52
C LYS A 370 15.24 10.22 31.55
N THR A 371 14.11 9.74 32.09
CA THR A 371 13.78 8.31 32.10
C THR A 371 13.38 7.80 30.72
N LEU A 372 12.62 8.59 29.94
CA LEU A 372 12.24 8.25 28.57
C LEU A 372 13.47 8.12 27.67
N ASP A 373 14.42 9.05 27.80
CA ASP A 373 15.68 9.05 27.05
C ASP A 373 16.48 7.78 27.40
N LYS A 374 16.60 7.43 28.68
CA LYS A 374 17.24 6.17 29.12
C LYS A 374 16.59 4.91 28.54
N ILE A 375 15.25 4.86 28.44
CA ILE A 375 14.54 3.72 27.85
C ILE A 375 14.79 3.65 26.35
N ALA A 376 14.82 4.79 25.66
CA ALA A 376 15.07 4.87 24.22
C ALA A 376 16.51 4.47 23.85
N GLU A 377 17.47 4.78 24.71
CA GLU A 377 18.91 4.48 24.52
C GLU A 377 19.33 3.06 24.95
N GLU A 378 18.44 2.29 25.59
CA GLU A 378 18.77 0.97 26.13
C GLU A 378 18.96 -0.09 25.02
N LYS A 379 20.01 -0.92 25.17
CA LYS A 379 20.29 -2.01 24.22
C LYS A 379 19.10 -2.95 24.10
N GLY A 380 18.70 -3.23 22.86
CA GLY A 380 17.58 -4.12 22.54
C GLY A 380 16.22 -3.42 22.43
N CYS A 381 16.14 -2.10 22.69
CA CYS A 381 14.93 -1.31 22.49
C CYS A 381 14.66 -1.07 20.99
N SER A 382 13.45 -1.41 20.54
CA SER A 382 13.03 -1.23 19.14
C SER A 382 12.77 0.23 18.77
N ILE A 383 12.82 0.54 17.47
CA ILE A 383 12.50 1.89 16.95
C ILE A 383 11.05 2.29 17.28
N LEU A 384 10.09 1.36 17.24
CA LEU A 384 8.71 1.65 17.64
C LEU A 384 8.61 2.13 19.08
N VAL A 385 9.33 1.51 20.02
CA VAL A 385 9.31 1.92 21.43
C VAL A 385 10.03 3.27 21.61
N GLN A 386 11.12 3.53 20.88
CA GLN A 386 11.77 4.84 20.87
C GLN A 386 10.83 5.94 20.37
N LEU A 387 10.12 5.70 19.26
CA LEU A 387 9.10 6.60 18.74
C LEU A 387 7.98 6.82 19.78
N MET A 388 7.56 5.79 20.52
CA MET A 388 6.55 5.91 21.59
C MET A 388 7.04 6.81 22.73
N CYS A 389 8.32 6.70 23.11
CA CYS A 389 8.94 7.63 24.06
C CYS A 389 8.93 9.06 23.52
N HIS A 390 9.24 9.27 22.24
CA HIS A 390 9.24 10.58 21.61
C HIS A 390 7.84 11.20 21.49
N TYR A 391 6.82 10.39 21.17
CA TYR A 391 5.42 10.84 21.15
C TYR A 391 4.92 11.26 22.53
N VAL A 392 5.21 10.45 23.55
CA VAL A 392 4.91 10.80 24.95
C VAL A 392 5.59 12.10 25.34
N ARG A 393 6.85 12.29 24.95
CA ARG A 393 7.59 13.54 25.21
C ARG A 393 6.95 14.73 24.50
N ALA A 394 6.49 14.56 23.26
CA ALA A 394 5.80 15.62 22.50
C ALA A 394 4.45 15.99 23.14
N LEU A 395 3.66 15.01 23.59
CA LEU A 395 2.41 15.24 24.31
C LEU A 395 2.60 16.01 25.63
N LEU A 396 3.75 15.88 26.28
CA LEU A 396 4.05 16.51 27.57
C LEU A 396 4.74 17.88 27.48
N ARG A 397 5.17 18.27 26.27
CA ARG A 397 5.89 19.53 25.95
C ARG A 397 4.97 20.75 25.84
N THR A 398 3.66 20.59 25.73
CA THR A 398 2.72 21.72 25.74
C THR A 398 2.77 22.40 27.11
N ASP A 399 3.00 23.71 27.15
CA ASP A 399 3.02 24.55 28.38
C ASP A 399 1.68 24.58 29.13
N GLU A 400 0.67 23.89 28.60
CA GLU A 400 -0.62 23.71 29.23
C GLU A 400 -0.53 22.89 30.53
N SER A 401 -1.35 23.28 31.51
CA SER A 401 -1.65 22.42 32.65
C SER A 401 -2.24 21.09 32.16
N VAL A 402 -2.10 20.02 32.94
CA VAL A 402 -2.60 18.70 32.54
C VAL A 402 -4.13 18.73 32.51
N SER A 403 -4.66 19.09 31.35
CA SER A 403 -6.10 19.20 31.09
C SER A 403 -6.74 17.81 31.19
N PRO A 404 -8.03 17.72 31.54
CA PRO A 404 -8.76 16.45 31.51
C PRO A 404 -8.65 15.72 30.15
N ALA A 405 -8.54 16.49 29.05
CA ALA A 405 -8.31 15.95 27.71
C ALA A 405 -6.93 15.28 27.56
N LEU A 406 -5.86 15.91 28.06
CA LEU A 406 -4.51 15.32 28.05
C LEU A 406 -4.44 14.08 28.95
N GLN A 407 -5.12 14.08 30.10
CA GLN A 407 -5.21 12.89 30.96
C GLN A 407 -5.88 11.71 30.23
N GLN A 408 -6.94 11.98 29.47
CA GLN A 408 -7.60 10.94 28.70
C GLN A 408 -6.68 10.40 27.58
N LYS A 409 -5.94 11.28 26.88
CA LYS A 409 -4.92 10.85 25.91
C LYS A 409 -3.87 9.95 26.54
N ILE A 410 -3.35 10.35 27.71
CA ILE A 410 -2.36 9.60 28.48
C ILE A 410 -2.89 8.21 28.88
N ARG A 411 -4.15 8.12 29.35
CA ARG A 411 -4.78 6.83 29.68
C ARG A 411 -4.88 5.91 28.46
N ASN A 412 -5.18 6.48 27.30
CA ASN A 412 -5.36 5.73 26.06
C ASN A 412 -4.02 5.26 25.43
N LEU A 413 -2.86 5.79 25.83
CA LEU A 413 -1.54 5.37 25.31
C LEU A 413 -1.24 3.87 25.53
N GLN A 414 -1.89 3.23 26.50
CA GLN A 414 -1.80 1.78 26.71
C GLN A 414 -2.16 0.98 25.44
N HIS A 415 -3.00 1.54 24.57
CA HIS A 415 -3.40 0.92 23.31
C HIS A 415 -2.24 0.74 22.33
N LEU A 416 -1.17 1.53 22.44
CA LEU A 416 0.05 1.38 21.63
C LEU A 416 0.80 0.07 21.94
N GLU A 417 0.51 -0.62 23.07
CA GLU A 417 1.04 -1.95 23.37
C GLU A 417 0.76 -2.96 22.24
N LEU A 418 -0.36 -2.79 21.53
CA LEU A 418 -0.78 -3.65 20.44
C LEU A 418 0.13 -3.55 19.20
N LEU A 419 0.98 -2.52 19.12
CA LEU A 419 1.97 -2.38 18.05
C LEU A 419 3.27 -3.13 18.35
N LEU A 420 3.53 -3.52 19.60
CA LEU A 420 4.77 -4.19 20.00
C LEU A 420 5.06 -5.52 19.28
N PRO A 421 4.07 -6.36 18.91
CA PRO A 421 4.33 -7.56 18.12
C PRO A 421 5.00 -7.28 16.77
N TYR A 422 4.86 -6.06 16.23
CA TYR A 422 5.48 -5.65 14.95
C TYR A 422 6.86 -5.03 15.12
N ALA A 423 7.37 -4.89 16.34
CA ALA A 423 8.60 -4.17 16.62
C ALA A 423 9.86 -4.85 16.05
N THR A 424 9.85 -6.17 15.90
CA THR A 424 10.92 -6.93 15.23
C THR A 424 10.77 -6.93 13.72
N ASP A 425 9.53 -6.84 13.24
CA ASP A 425 9.18 -6.89 11.81
C ASP A 425 9.34 -5.52 11.13
N ILE A 426 9.41 -4.44 11.92
CA ILE A 426 9.60 -3.06 11.46
C ILE A 426 10.98 -2.57 11.95
N PRO A 427 12.08 -3.06 11.34
CA PRO A 427 13.43 -2.61 11.68
C PRO A 427 13.67 -1.18 11.18
N ASN A 428 12.89 -0.69 10.22
CA ASN A 428 12.88 0.70 9.77
C ASN A 428 11.44 1.16 9.50
N PRO A 429 10.81 1.92 10.40
CA PRO A 429 9.46 2.45 10.17
C PRO A 429 9.37 3.41 8.98
N GLU A 430 10.47 4.07 8.58
CA GLU A 430 10.52 5.00 7.43
C GLU A 430 10.44 4.29 6.08
N SER A 431 10.76 2.99 6.03
CA SER A 431 10.62 2.23 4.78
C SER A 431 9.21 1.74 4.52
N LEU A 432 8.32 1.86 5.52
CA LEU A 432 6.92 1.47 5.36
C LEU A 432 6.17 2.56 4.60
N ASP A 433 5.43 2.16 3.57
CA ASP A 433 4.53 3.08 2.89
C ASP A 433 3.19 3.29 3.65
N SER A 434 2.33 4.17 3.14
CA SER A 434 1.01 4.44 3.73
C SER A 434 0.15 3.17 3.86
N ASP A 435 0.26 2.24 2.92
CA ASP A 435 -0.60 1.05 2.84
C ASP A 435 -0.17 0.00 3.86
N GLU A 436 1.14 -0.17 4.05
CA GLU A 436 1.71 -1.06 5.04
C GLU A 436 1.40 -0.59 6.46
N TRP A 437 1.52 0.72 6.71
CA TRP A 437 1.09 1.31 7.98
C TRP A 437 -0.41 1.12 8.22
N GLN A 438 -1.24 1.42 7.22
CA GLN A 438 -2.68 1.20 7.32
C GLN A 438 -3.01 -0.26 7.62
N SER A 439 -2.35 -1.22 6.97
CA SER A 439 -2.55 -2.65 7.22
C SER A 439 -2.15 -3.08 8.63
N ILE A 440 -1.08 -2.52 9.18
CA ILE A 440 -0.68 -2.73 10.58
C ILE A 440 -1.81 -2.25 11.51
N TYR A 441 -2.31 -1.04 11.30
CA TYR A 441 -3.37 -0.47 12.13
C TYR A 441 -4.71 -1.20 12.00
N GLU A 442 -5.11 -1.58 10.79
CA GLU A 442 -6.30 -2.39 10.55
C GLU A 442 -6.23 -3.74 11.28
N THR A 443 -5.06 -4.38 11.28
CA THR A 443 -4.86 -5.65 11.98
C THR A 443 -4.99 -5.46 13.50
N VAL A 444 -4.36 -4.42 14.05
CA VAL A 444 -4.46 -4.06 15.47
C VAL A 444 -5.90 -3.76 15.87
N VAL A 445 -6.61 -2.97 15.07
CA VAL A 445 -7.98 -2.56 15.32
C VAL A 445 -8.95 -3.74 15.18
N SER A 446 -8.72 -4.64 14.23
CA SER A 446 -9.56 -5.83 14.02
C SER A 446 -9.42 -6.85 15.13
N GLY A 447 -8.22 -6.96 15.73
CA GLY A 447 -7.97 -7.82 16.89
C GLY A 447 -8.47 -7.24 18.22
N PHE A 448 -8.98 -6.00 18.24
CA PHE A 448 -9.39 -5.32 19.46
C PHE A 448 -10.83 -5.68 19.87
N PRO A 449 -11.07 -6.18 21.10
CA PRO A 449 -12.42 -6.50 21.56
C PRO A 449 -13.23 -5.22 21.86
N GLY A 450 -14.38 -5.04 21.20
CA GLY A 450 -15.34 -3.97 21.47
C GLY A 450 -15.28 -2.75 20.54
N ASN A 451 -15.86 -1.62 20.95
CA ASN A 451 -15.85 -0.37 20.18
C ASN A 451 -14.46 0.29 20.26
N GLY A 452 -13.59 -0.02 19.30
CA GLY A 452 -12.22 0.50 19.20
C GLY A 452 -12.10 1.97 18.82
N GLY A 453 -13.06 2.84 19.15
CA GLY A 453 -12.99 4.28 18.85
C GLY A 453 -11.77 4.96 19.49
N ALA A 454 -11.55 4.71 20.79
CA ALA A 454 -10.39 5.24 21.52
C ALA A 454 -9.05 4.73 20.96
N LEU A 455 -9.00 3.46 20.54
CA LEU A 455 -7.83 2.88 19.87
C LEU A 455 -7.56 3.56 18.53
N ARG A 456 -8.58 3.71 17.66
CA ARG A 456 -8.45 4.37 16.35
C ARG A 456 -7.98 5.81 16.48
N GLN A 457 -8.55 6.56 17.43
CA GLN A 457 -8.11 7.92 17.72
C GLN A 457 -6.65 7.94 18.20
N THR A 458 -6.27 7.03 19.10
CA THR A 458 -4.90 6.97 19.62
C THR A 458 -3.89 6.66 18.52
N LEU A 459 -4.19 5.69 17.66
CA LEU A 459 -3.34 5.34 16.51
C LEU A 459 -3.28 6.48 15.49
N SER A 460 -4.36 7.26 15.36
CA SER A 460 -4.42 8.43 14.48
C SER A 460 -3.54 9.57 14.96
N GLU A 461 -3.71 10.00 16.21
CA GLU A 461 -2.88 11.05 16.80
C GLU A 461 -1.40 10.65 16.84
N TRP A 462 -1.14 9.36 17.09
CA TRP A 462 0.19 8.77 16.99
C TRP A 462 0.78 8.88 15.57
N HIS A 463 0.02 8.48 14.55
CA HIS A 463 0.54 8.48 13.18
C HIS A 463 0.70 9.90 12.62
N GLU A 464 -0.19 10.82 12.98
CA GLU A 464 -0.03 12.24 12.64
C GLU A 464 1.25 12.81 13.24
N PHE A 465 1.60 12.43 14.48
CA PHE A 465 2.90 12.77 15.06
C PHE A 465 4.06 12.17 14.25
N LEU A 466 3.96 10.93 13.80
CA LEU A 466 5.00 10.33 12.97
C LEU A 466 5.15 11.02 11.61
N HIS A 467 4.04 11.36 10.96
CA HIS A 467 4.03 12.11 9.70
C HIS A 467 4.72 13.47 9.88
N ARG A 468 4.27 14.25 10.88
CA ARG A 468 4.75 15.62 11.11
C ARG A 468 6.22 15.70 11.53
N TYR A 469 6.67 14.80 12.41
CA TYR A 469 8.01 14.89 12.99
C TYR A 469 9.03 13.96 12.32
N TYR A 470 8.61 12.81 11.80
CA TYR A 470 9.53 11.81 11.21
C TYR A 470 9.38 11.68 9.69
N GLY A 471 8.54 12.49 9.06
CA GLY A 471 8.37 12.46 7.60
C GLY A 471 7.75 11.16 7.08
N MET A 472 7.07 10.40 7.94
CA MET A 472 6.36 9.19 7.52
C MET A 472 5.26 9.54 6.50
N PRO A 473 4.90 8.63 5.59
CA PRO A 473 3.85 8.90 4.62
C PRO A 473 2.51 9.19 5.33
N ARG A 474 1.78 10.22 4.88
CA ARG A 474 0.46 10.53 5.42
C ARG A 474 -0.50 9.39 5.09
N ILE A 475 -1.18 8.86 6.11
CA ILE A 475 -2.31 7.96 5.91
C ILE A 475 -3.58 8.81 5.88
N PRO A 476 -4.52 8.62 4.94
CA PRO A 476 -5.80 9.32 4.98
C PRO A 476 -6.49 9.04 6.32
N MET A 477 -6.53 10.07 7.16
CA MET A 477 -7.19 10.09 8.45
C MET A 477 -8.21 11.22 8.34
N GLU A 478 -9.51 10.91 8.44
CA GLU A 478 -10.52 11.97 8.43
C GLU A 478 -10.34 12.86 9.66
N GLU A 479 -10.34 14.17 9.44
CA GLU A 479 -10.12 15.16 10.49
C GLU A 479 -11.21 15.03 11.56
N GLY A 480 -10.80 14.64 12.77
CA GLY A 480 -11.64 14.66 13.96
C GLY A 480 -12.18 13.32 14.46
N SER A 481 -12.02 12.19 13.75
CA SER A 481 -12.71 10.93 14.14
C SER A 481 -11.90 9.62 14.09
N GLY A 482 -10.56 9.69 13.93
CA GLY A 482 -9.68 8.51 13.85
C GLY A 482 -9.77 7.79 12.49
N TYR A 483 -9.17 6.59 12.37
CA TYR A 483 -9.21 5.78 11.14
C TYR A 483 -10.66 5.49 10.67
N GLY A 484 -11.17 6.27 9.72
CA GLY A 484 -12.30 5.91 8.87
C GLY A 484 -11.90 4.76 7.92
N VAL A 485 -12.88 4.00 7.44
CA VAL A 485 -12.64 2.98 6.41
C VAL A 485 -12.53 3.70 5.07
N ASP A 486 -11.36 3.66 4.44
CA ASP A 486 -11.16 4.18 3.09
C ASP A 486 -11.90 3.28 2.09
N ALA A 487 -13.14 3.66 1.78
CA ALA A 487 -14.05 2.85 0.99
C ALA A 487 -13.88 3.04 -0.53
N ALA A 488 -12.88 3.78 -0.98
CA ALA A 488 -12.68 4.06 -2.41
C ALA A 488 -12.25 2.81 -3.21
N ILE A 489 -12.73 2.73 -4.45
CA ILE A 489 -12.36 1.70 -5.43
C ILE A 489 -11.97 2.35 -6.76
N LEU A 490 -11.15 1.63 -7.53
CA LEU A 490 -10.98 1.86 -8.95
C LEU A 490 -12.14 1.18 -9.70
N THR A 491 -12.78 1.88 -10.62
CA THR A 491 -13.90 1.30 -11.38
C THR A 491 -13.38 0.39 -12.50
N PRO A 492 -14.19 -0.56 -13.03
CA PRO A 492 -13.79 -1.41 -14.16
C PRO A 492 -13.35 -0.60 -15.39
N LEU A 493 -14.01 0.52 -15.66
CA LEU A 493 -13.68 1.41 -16.78
C LEU A 493 -12.36 2.15 -16.54
N GLU A 494 -12.10 2.62 -15.32
CA GLU A 494 -10.83 3.26 -14.95
C GLU A 494 -9.66 2.28 -15.02
N TYR A 495 -9.87 1.05 -14.54
CA TYR A 495 -8.91 -0.05 -14.70
C TYR A 495 -8.59 -0.28 -16.19
N HIS A 496 -9.62 -0.36 -17.04
CA HIS A 496 -9.43 -0.54 -18.48
C HIS A 496 -8.66 0.62 -19.12
N ARG A 497 -8.92 1.88 -18.70
CA ARG A 497 -8.15 3.06 -19.16
C ARG A 497 -6.67 2.95 -18.77
N ALA A 498 -6.37 2.57 -17.53
CA ALA A 498 -5.00 2.37 -17.06
C ALA A 498 -4.31 1.21 -17.81
N LYS A 499 -5.00 0.08 -17.98
CA LYS A 499 -4.52 -1.07 -18.77
C LYS A 499 -4.22 -0.68 -20.21
N SER A 500 -5.14 0.02 -20.88
CA SER A 500 -4.98 0.47 -22.26
C SER A 500 -3.78 1.42 -22.41
N PHE A 501 -3.59 2.32 -21.45
CA PHE A 501 -2.44 3.22 -21.43
C PHE A 501 -1.11 2.48 -21.34
N LEU A 502 -1.04 1.44 -20.48
CA LEU A 502 0.17 0.63 -20.32
C LEU A 502 0.41 -0.29 -21.52
N LEU A 503 -0.64 -0.86 -22.12
CA LEU A 503 -0.55 -1.67 -23.33
C LEU A 503 -0.07 -0.87 -24.54
N ALA A 504 -0.46 0.42 -24.65
CA ALA A 504 0.04 1.32 -25.69
C ALA A 504 1.55 1.60 -25.58
N ARG A 505 2.18 1.18 -24.48
CA ARG A 505 3.63 1.30 -24.20
C ARG A 505 4.29 -0.08 -24.15
N ALA A 506 3.91 -0.97 -25.05
CA ALA A 506 4.39 -2.36 -25.05
C ALA A 506 5.93 -2.49 -25.11
N ASP A 507 6.61 -1.52 -25.73
CA ASP A 507 8.07 -1.49 -25.82
C ASP A 507 8.76 -1.03 -24.51
N ASP A 508 8.03 -0.42 -23.58
CA ASP A 508 8.54 -0.01 -22.27
C ASP A 508 8.42 -1.17 -21.26
N GLU A 509 9.56 -1.74 -20.88
CA GLU A 509 9.59 -2.85 -19.91
C GLU A 509 8.98 -2.47 -18.55
N LEU A 510 9.10 -1.21 -18.12
CA LEU A 510 8.43 -0.75 -16.90
C LEU A 510 6.92 -0.76 -17.05
N ALA A 511 6.40 -0.34 -18.20
CA ALA A 511 4.96 -0.36 -18.45
C ALA A 511 4.43 -1.80 -18.39
N GLY A 512 5.20 -2.77 -18.89
CA GLY A 512 4.92 -4.19 -18.70
C GLY A 512 4.90 -4.61 -17.22
N ILE A 513 5.88 -4.19 -16.41
CA ILE A 513 5.88 -4.43 -14.95
C ILE A 513 4.64 -3.83 -14.30
N GLN A 514 4.34 -2.56 -14.58
CA GLN A 514 3.20 -1.85 -14.03
C GLN A 514 1.88 -2.49 -14.43
N LEU A 515 1.78 -3.02 -15.66
CA LEU A 515 0.60 -3.72 -16.13
C LEU A 515 0.39 -5.05 -15.39
N ALA A 516 1.45 -5.83 -15.19
CA ALA A 516 1.39 -7.04 -14.39
C ALA A 516 0.99 -6.74 -12.92
N LEU A 517 1.54 -5.65 -12.33
CA LEU A 517 1.18 -5.21 -10.99
C LEU A 517 -0.29 -4.73 -10.91
N LEU A 518 -0.75 -4.00 -11.93
CA LEU A 518 -2.14 -3.55 -12.06
C LEU A 518 -3.10 -4.73 -12.14
N ILE A 519 -2.83 -5.72 -13.00
CA ILE A 519 -3.63 -6.95 -13.15
C ILE A 519 -3.68 -7.71 -11.81
N MET A 520 -2.53 -8.00 -11.19
CA MET A 520 -2.50 -8.73 -9.92
C MET A 520 -3.14 -7.96 -8.75
N GLY A 521 -3.02 -6.64 -8.72
CA GLY A 521 -3.70 -5.82 -7.72
C GLY A 521 -5.21 -5.84 -7.89
N PHE A 522 -5.70 -5.61 -9.11
CA PHE A 522 -7.13 -5.43 -9.41
C PHE A 522 -7.90 -6.73 -9.58
N ARG A 523 -7.31 -7.74 -10.25
CA ARG A 523 -7.95 -9.04 -10.51
C ARG A 523 -7.71 -10.07 -9.42
N CYS A 524 -6.60 -9.97 -8.71
CA CYS A 524 -6.19 -10.97 -7.73
C CYS A 524 -6.16 -10.44 -6.28
N GLY A 525 -6.38 -9.13 -6.07
CA GLY A 525 -6.48 -8.53 -4.74
C GLY A 525 -5.20 -8.62 -3.91
N LEU A 526 -4.04 -8.78 -4.55
CA LEU A 526 -2.76 -8.87 -3.86
C LEU A 526 -2.43 -7.51 -3.21
N ARG A 527 -1.84 -7.57 -2.01
CA ARG A 527 -1.21 -6.39 -1.39
C ARG A 527 0.01 -5.95 -2.22
N ARG A 528 0.38 -4.67 -2.12
CA ARG A 528 1.53 -4.08 -2.83
C ARG A 528 2.80 -4.94 -2.73
N THR A 529 3.20 -5.30 -1.51
CA THR A 529 4.38 -6.15 -1.25
C THR A 529 4.17 -7.60 -1.65
N GLU A 530 2.94 -8.13 -1.56
CA GLU A 530 2.62 -9.47 -2.06
C GLU A 530 2.80 -9.54 -3.58
N CYS A 531 2.33 -8.54 -4.34
CA CYS A 531 2.55 -8.42 -5.78
C CYS A 531 4.04 -8.34 -6.08
N TRP A 532 4.72 -7.35 -5.49
CA TRP A 532 6.12 -7.04 -5.77
C TRP A 532 7.08 -8.19 -5.47
N ALA A 533 6.76 -9.01 -4.47
CA ALA A 533 7.61 -10.11 -4.04
C ALA A 533 7.44 -11.41 -4.84
N ARG A 534 6.51 -11.48 -5.81
CA ARG A 534 6.22 -12.72 -6.56
C ARG A 534 7.42 -13.27 -7.31
N GLN A 535 7.43 -14.59 -7.40
CA GLN A 535 8.47 -15.39 -8.05
C GLN A 535 7.89 -16.18 -9.22
N TYR A 536 8.75 -16.64 -10.13
CA TYR A 536 8.31 -17.46 -11.28
C TYR A 536 7.57 -18.73 -10.85
N GLY A 537 8.07 -19.41 -9.81
CA GLY A 537 7.47 -20.63 -9.26
C GLY A 537 6.16 -20.41 -8.50
N ASP A 538 5.67 -19.17 -8.42
CA ASP A 538 4.35 -18.88 -7.84
C ASP A 538 3.22 -18.97 -8.89
N PHE A 539 3.51 -19.08 -10.20
CA PHE A 539 2.51 -19.17 -11.27
C PHE A 539 2.39 -20.62 -11.80
N HIS A 540 1.61 -21.44 -11.11
CA HIS A 540 1.46 -22.86 -11.43
C HIS A 540 0.54 -23.06 -12.63
N GLY A 541 0.96 -23.89 -13.60
CA GLY A 541 0.19 -24.18 -14.81
C GLY A 541 0.06 -23.00 -15.79
N LEU A 542 0.61 -21.82 -15.47
CA LEU A 542 0.52 -20.66 -16.36
C LEU A 542 1.33 -20.90 -17.64
N GLY A 543 0.65 -20.94 -18.78
CA GLY A 543 1.24 -21.21 -20.09
C GLY A 543 1.49 -22.70 -20.39
N ASP A 544 1.05 -23.60 -19.51
CA ASP A 544 1.06 -25.04 -19.78
C ASP A 544 -0.26 -25.44 -20.45
N PRO A 545 -0.25 -25.90 -21.72
CA PRO A 545 -1.48 -26.29 -22.41
C PRO A 545 -2.15 -27.53 -21.81
N THR A 546 -1.46 -28.29 -20.95
CA THR A 546 -2.01 -29.46 -20.26
C THR A 546 -2.75 -29.12 -18.97
N VAL A 547 -2.54 -27.89 -18.44
CA VAL A 547 -3.19 -27.43 -17.21
C VAL A 547 -4.39 -26.55 -17.55
N ASN A 548 -5.59 -27.08 -17.32
CA ASN A 548 -6.82 -26.35 -17.59
C ASN A 548 -6.96 -25.10 -16.71
N ASP A 549 -6.61 -25.17 -15.43
CA ASP A 549 -6.82 -24.07 -14.47
C ASP A 549 -5.50 -23.57 -13.88
N PRO A 550 -4.86 -22.55 -14.50
CA PRO A 550 -3.64 -21.96 -13.97
C PRO A 550 -3.93 -21.20 -12.67
N GLU A 551 -2.98 -21.25 -11.74
CA GLU A 551 -3.14 -20.69 -10.40
C GLU A 551 -1.96 -19.82 -9.98
N LEU A 552 -2.26 -18.75 -9.25
CA LEU A 552 -1.26 -17.92 -8.57
C LEU A 552 -1.18 -18.31 -7.09
N LEU A 553 -0.01 -18.78 -6.67
CA LEU A 553 0.32 -19.10 -5.29
C LEU A 553 0.85 -17.87 -4.57
N VAL A 554 0.09 -17.38 -3.59
CA VAL A 554 0.53 -16.32 -2.69
C VAL A 554 1.07 -16.98 -1.42
N ARG A 555 2.37 -16.86 -1.16
CA ARG A 555 3.06 -17.42 0.02
C ARG A 555 4.15 -16.48 0.55
N PRO A 556 4.62 -16.66 1.81
CA PRO A 556 5.76 -15.93 2.33
C PRO A 556 7.00 -16.11 1.46
N THR A 557 7.71 -15.02 1.23
CA THR A 557 9.03 -15.03 0.61
C THR A 557 10.06 -14.56 1.62
N LYS A 558 11.36 -14.75 1.35
CA LYS A 558 12.43 -14.22 2.21
C LYS A 558 12.41 -12.69 2.38
N ILE A 559 11.65 -11.99 1.53
CA ILE A 559 11.61 -10.53 1.43
C ILE A 559 10.28 -9.97 1.94
N ALA A 560 9.17 -10.66 1.67
CA ALA A 560 7.87 -10.35 2.24
C ALA A 560 7.53 -11.45 3.26
N GLY A 561 7.88 -11.21 4.52
CA GLY A 561 7.38 -12.02 5.63
C GLY A 561 5.89 -11.81 5.78
N VAL A 562 5.11 -12.88 5.98
CA VAL A 562 3.66 -12.76 6.18
C VAL A 562 3.30 -13.17 7.59
N LYS A 563 2.42 -12.38 8.20
CA LYS A 563 2.11 -12.36 9.63
C LYS A 563 1.26 -13.55 10.13
N SER A 564 0.78 -14.44 9.25
CA SER A 564 0.07 -15.67 9.65
C SER A 564 -0.08 -16.70 8.53
N ASP A 565 -0.31 -17.98 8.89
CA ASP A 565 -0.59 -19.09 7.95
C ASP A 565 -1.85 -18.83 7.08
N ALA A 566 -2.76 -17.98 7.53
CA ALA A 566 -3.97 -17.58 6.79
C ALA A 566 -3.66 -16.75 5.53
N ALA A 567 -2.42 -16.30 5.34
CA ALA A 567 -2.03 -15.53 4.18
C ALA A 567 -1.58 -16.38 2.98
N ILE A 568 -1.29 -17.67 3.19
CA ILE A 568 -0.91 -18.60 2.11
C ILE A 568 -2.15 -19.00 1.33
N ARG A 569 -2.30 -18.61 0.06
CA ARG A 569 -3.54 -18.85 -0.72
C ARG A 569 -3.27 -19.11 -2.20
N ARG A 570 -4.17 -19.85 -2.87
CA ARG A 570 -4.16 -20.05 -4.33
C ARG A 570 -5.29 -19.24 -4.95
N LEU A 571 -4.99 -18.61 -6.08
CA LEU A 571 -5.93 -17.77 -6.82
C LEU A 571 -6.13 -18.37 -8.21
N PRO A 572 -7.36 -18.75 -8.59
CA PRO A 572 -7.65 -19.36 -9.88
C PRO A 572 -7.62 -18.30 -10.99
N LEU A 573 -6.54 -18.23 -11.75
CA LEU A 573 -6.30 -17.13 -12.69
C LEU A 573 -7.33 -17.10 -13.81
N ARG A 574 -7.77 -18.26 -14.32
CA ARG A 574 -8.79 -18.33 -15.38
C ARG A 574 -10.15 -17.76 -14.95
N LEU A 575 -10.49 -17.85 -13.68
CA LEU A 575 -11.74 -17.31 -13.14
C LEU A 575 -11.66 -15.80 -12.86
N LEU A 576 -10.46 -15.34 -12.51
CA LEU A 576 -10.21 -13.98 -12.04
C LEU A 576 -9.84 -13.00 -13.14
N LEU A 577 -9.14 -13.44 -14.18
CA LEU A 577 -8.66 -12.61 -15.30
C LEU A 577 -9.56 -12.78 -16.52
N THR A 578 -9.62 -11.75 -17.37
CA THR A 578 -10.18 -11.89 -18.72
C THR A 578 -9.25 -12.72 -19.61
N GLY A 579 -9.76 -13.24 -20.73
CA GLY A 579 -8.97 -14.10 -21.62
C GLY A 579 -7.70 -13.43 -22.14
N ASP A 580 -7.81 -12.16 -22.54
CA ASP A 580 -6.70 -11.34 -23.04
C ASP A 580 -5.66 -11.02 -21.94
N GLU A 581 -6.09 -10.82 -20.69
CA GLU A 581 -5.19 -10.62 -19.55
C GLU A 581 -4.42 -11.89 -19.21
N LEU A 582 -5.08 -13.04 -19.27
CA LEU A 582 -4.44 -14.33 -19.01
C LEU A 582 -3.40 -14.63 -20.09
N GLU A 583 -3.72 -14.38 -21.36
CA GLU A 583 -2.81 -14.53 -22.49
C GLU A 583 -1.61 -13.57 -22.36
N TRP A 584 -1.87 -12.29 -22.11
CA TRP A 584 -0.83 -11.29 -21.93
C TRP A 584 0.10 -11.62 -20.75
N LEU A 585 -0.46 -12.00 -19.59
CA LEU A 585 0.32 -12.36 -18.41
C LEU A 585 1.16 -13.62 -18.65
N THR A 586 0.61 -14.59 -19.40
CA THR A 586 1.34 -15.78 -19.83
C THR A 586 2.54 -15.41 -20.69
N GLY A 587 2.34 -14.56 -21.71
CA GLY A 587 3.42 -14.07 -22.57
C GLY A 587 4.47 -13.29 -21.79
N PHE A 588 4.05 -12.43 -20.87
CA PHE A 588 4.93 -11.65 -20.00
C PHE A 588 5.82 -12.52 -19.11
N VAL A 589 5.22 -13.50 -18.40
CA VAL A 589 5.96 -14.41 -17.51
C VAL A 589 6.91 -15.30 -18.32
N ASN A 590 6.44 -15.89 -19.43
CA ASN A 590 7.26 -16.80 -20.24
C ASN A 590 8.39 -16.08 -20.99
N GLY A 591 8.11 -14.89 -21.55
CA GLY A 591 9.13 -14.07 -22.21
C GLY A 591 10.29 -13.71 -21.29
N ARG A 592 10.02 -13.52 -19.99
CA ARG A 592 11.07 -13.29 -18.99
C ARG A 592 11.82 -14.54 -18.56
N LYS A 593 11.13 -15.70 -18.46
CA LYS A 593 11.80 -16.99 -18.23
C LYS A 593 12.84 -17.26 -19.33
N LEU A 594 12.50 -17.00 -20.60
CA LEU A 594 13.40 -17.22 -21.74
C LEU A 594 14.68 -16.37 -21.71
N ARG A 595 14.69 -15.22 -21.03
CA ARG A 595 15.86 -14.33 -20.93
C ARG A 595 16.93 -14.85 -19.94
N ARG A 596 16.69 -15.99 -19.28
CA ARG A 596 17.49 -16.48 -18.15
C ARG A 596 18.22 -17.78 -18.49
N ALA A 597 19.47 -17.88 -18.00
CA ALA A 597 20.33 -19.05 -18.23
C ALA A 597 20.10 -20.21 -17.25
N ASN A 598 19.49 -19.94 -16.08
CA ASN A 598 19.12 -20.94 -15.07
C ASN A 598 17.71 -20.65 -14.55
N ASP A 599 16.90 -21.71 -14.46
CA ASP A 599 15.46 -21.66 -14.16
C ASP A 599 15.21 -21.98 -12.67
N GLU A 600 15.75 -21.16 -11.77
CA GLU A 600 15.42 -21.30 -10.35
C GLU A 600 14.03 -20.71 -10.07
N ALA A 601 13.05 -21.57 -9.82
CA ALA A 601 11.66 -21.22 -9.47
C ALA A 601 11.50 -20.18 -8.33
N ARG A 602 12.57 -19.87 -7.59
CA ARG A 602 12.62 -18.92 -6.45
C ARG A 602 13.05 -17.50 -6.86
N ASP A 603 13.33 -17.25 -8.12
CA ASP A 603 13.75 -15.93 -8.56
C ASP A 603 12.59 -14.95 -8.69
N ALA A 604 12.88 -13.67 -8.47
CA ALA A 604 11.89 -12.60 -8.51
C ALA A 604 11.35 -12.40 -9.95
N LEU A 605 10.03 -12.27 -10.08
CA LEU A 605 9.38 -11.99 -11.37
C LEU A 605 9.61 -10.55 -11.85
N PHE A 606 9.66 -9.59 -10.92
CA PHE A 606 9.85 -8.18 -11.22
C PHE A 606 11.31 -7.78 -11.08
N GLU A 607 12.08 -8.11 -12.10
CA GLU A 607 13.46 -7.66 -12.20
C GLU A 607 13.54 -6.20 -12.63
N ASP A 608 14.56 -5.52 -12.14
CA ASP A 608 14.95 -4.20 -12.61
C ASP A 608 15.40 -4.32 -14.07
N PRO A 609 14.74 -3.63 -15.02
CA PRO A 609 15.06 -3.72 -16.46
C PRO A 609 16.55 -3.46 -16.73
N VAL A 610 17.10 -2.55 -15.93
CA VAL A 610 18.46 -2.02 -16.04
C VAL A 610 19.51 -2.91 -15.40
N SER A 611 19.18 -3.76 -14.43
CA SER A 611 20.11 -4.68 -13.76
C SER A 611 19.85 -6.17 -13.97
N GLY A 612 18.69 -6.55 -14.50
CA GLY A 612 18.35 -7.87 -15.07
C GLY A 612 18.62 -9.10 -14.20
N THR A 613 18.87 -8.89 -12.91
CA THR A 613 19.08 -9.94 -11.89
C THR A 613 18.56 -9.51 -10.52
N PHE A 614 18.41 -8.20 -10.28
CA PHE A 614 17.89 -7.67 -9.04
C PHE A 614 16.43 -7.35 -9.20
N ARG A 615 15.67 -7.52 -8.12
CA ARG A 615 14.29 -7.07 -8.07
C ARG A 615 14.24 -5.54 -8.26
N ILE A 616 13.30 -5.06 -9.07
CA ILE A 616 13.05 -3.62 -9.25
C ILE A 616 12.76 -2.97 -7.89
N GLN A 617 13.24 -1.74 -7.67
CA GLN A 617 12.87 -1.01 -6.47
C GLN A 617 11.37 -0.71 -6.45
N GLU A 618 10.77 -0.85 -5.29
CA GLU A 618 9.32 -0.69 -5.12
C GLU A 618 8.84 0.70 -5.56
N LYS A 619 9.58 1.75 -5.22
CA LYS A 619 9.31 3.12 -5.66
C LYS A 619 9.10 3.20 -7.18
N TRP A 620 10.01 2.61 -7.94
CA TRP A 620 9.98 2.67 -9.41
C TRP A 620 8.85 1.86 -10.03
N ALA A 621 8.46 0.77 -9.36
CA ALA A 621 7.38 -0.08 -9.79
C ALA A 621 6.00 0.57 -9.57
N PHE A 622 5.81 1.30 -8.47
CA PHE A 622 4.49 1.77 -8.05
C PHE A 622 4.25 3.27 -8.18
N ASP A 623 5.26 4.14 -8.19
CA ASP A 623 5.03 5.60 -8.24
C ASP A 623 4.33 6.01 -9.54
N GLY A 624 4.85 5.56 -10.69
CA GLY A 624 4.25 5.81 -12.00
C GLY A 624 2.85 5.19 -12.13
N LEU A 625 2.67 3.99 -11.59
CA LEU A 625 1.36 3.33 -11.54
C LEU A 625 0.37 4.13 -10.67
N THR A 626 0.79 4.63 -9.51
CA THR A 626 -0.05 5.42 -8.61
C THR A 626 -0.47 6.73 -9.27
N ALA A 627 0.45 7.43 -9.93
CA ALA A 627 0.15 8.63 -10.71
C ALA A 627 -0.86 8.34 -11.84
N LEU A 628 -0.70 7.21 -12.53
CA LEU A 628 -1.66 6.77 -13.55
C LEU A 628 -3.04 6.51 -12.96
N LEU A 629 -3.13 5.79 -11.83
CA LEU A 629 -4.41 5.51 -11.16
C LEU A 629 -5.14 6.80 -10.75
N ARG A 630 -4.42 7.79 -10.22
CA ARG A 630 -4.97 9.12 -9.89
C ARG A 630 -5.44 9.88 -11.12
N SER A 631 -4.69 9.82 -12.21
CA SER A 631 -5.06 10.45 -13.48
C SER A 631 -6.35 9.86 -14.07
N VAL A 632 -6.46 8.52 -14.15
CA VAL A 632 -7.62 7.87 -14.79
C VAL A 632 -8.91 7.98 -13.97
N SER A 633 -8.79 8.08 -12.65
CA SER A 633 -9.92 8.25 -11.72
C SER A 633 -10.29 9.72 -11.49
N GLY A 634 -9.34 10.65 -11.65
CA GLY A 634 -9.48 12.04 -11.23
C GLY A 634 -9.45 12.22 -9.70
N ASP A 635 -9.05 11.20 -8.95
CA ASP A 635 -9.05 11.18 -7.49
C ASP A 635 -7.62 11.05 -6.96
N GLU A 636 -7.10 12.14 -6.40
CA GLU A 636 -5.73 12.23 -5.87
C GLU A 636 -5.48 11.32 -4.65
N ASN A 637 -6.54 10.82 -4.00
CA ASN A 637 -6.41 9.90 -2.87
C ASN A 637 -6.23 8.45 -3.32
N ILE A 638 -6.48 8.13 -4.60
CA ILE A 638 -6.33 6.76 -5.10
C ILE A 638 -4.87 6.32 -5.04
N ARG A 639 -4.65 5.08 -4.56
CA ARG A 639 -3.36 4.39 -4.44
C ARG A 639 -3.52 2.88 -4.72
N PHE A 640 -2.40 2.17 -4.77
CA PHE A 640 -2.38 0.74 -5.14
C PHE A 640 -3.31 -0.13 -4.27
N HIS A 641 -3.42 0.16 -2.97
CA HIS A 641 -4.31 -0.59 -2.08
C HIS A 641 -5.78 -0.59 -2.51
N HIS A 642 -6.29 0.46 -3.16
CA HIS A 642 -7.68 0.49 -3.63
C HIS A 642 -7.96 -0.55 -4.71
N LEU A 643 -6.94 -1.07 -5.40
CA LEU A 643 -7.11 -2.20 -6.31
C LEU A 643 -7.60 -3.44 -5.56
N ARG A 644 -7.16 -3.63 -4.31
CA ARG A 644 -7.63 -4.72 -3.44
C ARG A 644 -9.06 -4.50 -2.94
N HIS A 645 -9.46 -3.28 -2.63
CA HIS A 645 -10.88 -2.95 -2.36
C HIS A 645 -11.75 -3.20 -3.59
N SER A 646 -11.25 -2.83 -4.77
CA SER A 646 -11.91 -3.07 -6.07
C SER A 646 -12.10 -4.57 -6.30
N PHE A 647 -11.05 -5.37 -6.12
CA PHE A 647 -11.11 -6.83 -6.20
C PHE A 647 -12.17 -7.39 -5.26
N ALA A 648 -12.11 -7.06 -3.97
CA ALA A 648 -13.03 -7.61 -2.98
C ALA A 648 -14.48 -7.21 -3.25
N THR A 649 -14.72 -5.94 -3.55
CA THR A 649 -16.06 -5.41 -3.82
C THR A 649 -16.66 -6.01 -5.09
N LEU A 650 -15.94 -5.97 -6.21
CA LEU A 650 -16.48 -6.42 -7.51
C LEU A 650 -16.54 -7.95 -7.60
N THR A 651 -15.57 -8.66 -7.03
CA THR A 651 -15.59 -10.13 -7.02
C THR A 651 -16.70 -10.68 -6.15
N LEU A 652 -17.01 -10.03 -5.00
CA LEU A 652 -18.17 -10.43 -4.21
C LEU A 652 -19.45 -10.33 -5.03
N LEU A 653 -19.67 -9.23 -5.76
CA LEU A 653 -20.83 -9.09 -6.63
C LEU A 653 -20.87 -10.17 -7.72
N ARG A 654 -19.75 -10.44 -8.41
CA ARG A 654 -19.65 -11.51 -9.43
C ARG A 654 -19.99 -12.89 -8.88
N LEU A 655 -19.65 -13.17 -7.62
CA LEU A 655 -19.94 -14.43 -6.95
C LEU A 655 -21.40 -14.52 -6.44
N LEU A 656 -22.06 -13.37 -6.23
CA LEU A 656 -23.46 -13.29 -5.78
C LEU A 656 -24.46 -13.21 -6.93
N GLU A 657 -23.98 -12.94 -8.15
CA GLU A 657 -24.78 -12.71 -9.34
C GLU A 657 -25.56 -13.98 -9.73
N ARG A 658 -26.89 -13.89 -9.77
CA ARG A 658 -27.77 -15.06 -10.02
C ARG A 658 -28.11 -15.17 -11.50
N LYS A 659 -28.30 -14.04 -12.15
CA LYS A 659 -28.57 -13.87 -13.58
C LYS A 659 -27.64 -12.80 -14.15
N PRO A 660 -27.22 -12.91 -15.42
CA PRO A 660 -26.39 -11.89 -16.05
C PRO A 660 -26.98 -10.49 -15.85
N PHE A 661 -26.13 -9.59 -15.36
CA PHE A 661 -26.39 -8.18 -15.16
C PHE A 661 -27.39 -7.83 -14.04
N ASP A 662 -27.70 -8.77 -13.14
CA ASP A 662 -28.60 -8.48 -12.02
C ASP A 662 -27.93 -7.64 -10.91
N LEU A 663 -26.66 -7.87 -10.61
CA LEU A 663 -25.87 -7.10 -9.64
C LEU A 663 -24.83 -6.20 -10.30
N LEU A 664 -24.24 -6.65 -11.40
CA LEU A 664 -23.23 -5.91 -12.16
C LEU A 664 -23.85 -5.45 -13.47
N PRO A 665 -24.31 -4.19 -13.57
CA PRO A 665 -24.85 -3.65 -14.82
C PRO A 665 -23.95 -3.94 -16.01
N GLU A 666 -24.55 -4.17 -17.18
CA GLU A 666 -23.81 -4.49 -18.40
C GLU A 666 -22.72 -3.44 -18.70
N THR A 667 -22.99 -2.16 -18.42
CA THR A 667 -22.04 -1.05 -18.59
C THR A 667 -20.79 -1.14 -17.70
N TRP A 668 -20.83 -1.92 -16.61
CA TRP A 668 -19.68 -2.17 -15.74
C TRP A 668 -18.89 -3.40 -16.17
N VAL A 669 -19.52 -4.31 -16.91
CA VAL A 669 -18.92 -5.54 -17.40
C VAL A 669 -18.36 -5.35 -18.81
N ARG A 670 -18.97 -4.48 -19.62
CA ARG A 670 -18.64 -4.22 -21.02
C ARG A 670 -18.74 -2.74 -21.38
N SER A 671 -17.89 -2.29 -22.30
CA SER A 671 -17.97 -0.96 -22.90
C SER A 671 -17.50 -1.01 -24.35
N ASN A 672 -18.35 -0.57 -25.30
CA ASN A 672 -18.06 -0.58 -26.74
C ASN A 672 -17.47 -1.93 -27.23
N ASP A 673 -18.16 -3.03 -26.91
CA ASP A 673 -17.75 -4.42 -27.21
C ASP A 673 -16.47 -4.91 -26.51
N VAL A 674 -15.85 -4.10 -25.66
CA VAL A 674 -14.70 -4.49 -24.84
C VAL A 674 -15.16 -5.08 -23.52
N GLU A 675 -14.65 -6.26 -23.17
CA GLU A 675 -14.87 -6.91 -21.88
C GLU A 675 -14.03 -6.22 -20.78
N LEU A 676 -14.70 -5.56 -19.84
CA LEU A 676 -14.08 -4.87 -18.69
C LEU A 676 -13.90 -5.82 -17.49
N MET A 677 -14.78 -6.81 -17.35
CA MET A 677 -14.77 -7.80 -16.27
C MET A 677 -14.92 -9.20 -16.87
N PRO A 678 -14.27 -10.23 -16.29
CA PRO A 678 -14.38 -11.58 -16.85
C PRO A 678 -15.82 -12.08 -16.75
N ALA A 679 -16.26 -12.73 -17.84
CA ALA A 679 -17.61 -13.22 -18.06
C ALA A 679 -18.25 -13.81 -16.78
N VAL A 680 -19.49 -13.41 -16.55
CA VAL A 680 -20.30 -13.87 -15.44
C VAL A 680 -21.08 -15.09 -15.90
N HIS A 681 -20.72 -16.29 -15.44
CA HIS A 681 -21.42 -17.52 -15.78
C HIS A 681 -22.51 -17.90 -14.77
N GLY A 682 -23.26 -16.93 -14.23
CA GLY A 682 -24.32 -17.15 -13.24
C GLY A 682 -23.88 -18.06 -12.08
N SER A 683 -24.73 -19.00 -11.66
CA SER A 683 -24.40 -20.01 -10.62
C SER A 683 -23.14 -20.83 -10.92
N GLY A 684 -22.69 -20.89 -12.18
CA GLY A 684 -21.43 -21.50 -12.59
C GLY A 684 -20.18 -20.84 -12.01
N ASN A 685 -20.21 -19.54 -11.68
CA ASN A 685 -19.05 -18.85 -11.06
C ASN A 685 -18.73 -19.37 -9.66
N THR A 686 -19.76 -19.71 -8.86
CA THR A 686 -19.54 -20.26 -7.51
C THR A 686 -19.05 -21.71 -7.56
N VAL A 687 -19.58 -22.50 -8.50
CA VAL A 687 -19.14 -23.88 -8.75
C VAL A 687 -17.69 -23.90 -9.26
N ASN A 688 -17.36 -23.07 -10.26
CA ASN A 688 -16.00 -22.94 -10.83
C ASN A 688 -15.00 -22.31 -9.85
N ALA A 689 -15.46 -21.58 -8.83
CA ALA A 689 -14.63 -21.10 -7.73
C ALA A 689 -14.26 -22.20 -6.72
N GLY A 690 -14.62 -23.47 -6.98
CA GLY A 690 -14.39 -24.59 -6.07
C GLY A 690 -15.32 -24.59 -4.85
N VAL A 691 -16.39 -23.79 -4.88
CA VAL A 691 -17.34 -23.75 -3.78
C VAL A 691 -18.31 -24.92 -3.92
N ALA A 692 -18.00 -26.04 -3.26
CA ALA A 692 -18.85 -27.23 -3.23
C ALA A 692 -20.29 -26.95 -2.72
N ASN A 693 -20.49 -25.83 -2.02
CA ASN A 693 -21.79 -25.35 -1.55
C ASN A 693 -22.01 -23.89 -1.99
N ALA A 694 -22.91 -23.66 -2.95
CA ALA A 694 -23.27 -22.33 -3.50
C ALA A 694 -23.62 -21.23 -2.47
N TRP A 695 -23.76 -21.58 -1.19
CA TRP A 695 -24.09 -20.71 -0.05
C TRP A 695 -22.90 -20.00 0.60
N ARG A 696 -21.64 -20.17 0.13
CA ARG A 696 -20.46 -19.64 0.81
C ARG A 696 -19.53 -18.70 0.01
N PRO A 697 -20.02 -17.82 -0.87
CA PRO A 697 -19.19 -16.94 -1.70
C PRO A 697 -18.31 -15.98 -0.88
N LEU A 698 -18.82 -15.45 0.23
CA LEU A 698 -18.05 -14.55 1.11
C LEU A 698 -16.89 -15.26 1.80
N SER A 699 -17.08 -16.51 2.24
CA SER A 699 -16.01 -17.32 2.83
C SER A 699 -14.91 -17.60 1.80
N GLN A 700 -15.28 -17.87 0.54
CA GLN A 700 -14.33 -18.11 -0.53
C GLN A 700 -13.53 -16.85 -0.85
N LEU A 701 -14.22 -15.71 -0.94
CA LEU A 701 -13.54 -14.42 -1.10
C LEU A 701 -12.60 -14.12 0.07
N ALA A 702 -13.01 -14.39 1.31
CA ALA A 702 -12.15 -14.21 2.47
C ALA A 702 -10.87 -15.06 2.39
N GLN A 703 -10.95 -16.30 1.86
CA GLN A 703 -9.77 -17.13 1.58
C GLN A 703 -8.87 -16.52 0.51
N TRP A 704 -9.43 -16.06 -0.62
CA TRP A 704 -8.68 -15.37 -1.68
C TRP A 704 -8.07 -14.05 -1.23
N MET A 705 -8.67 -13.40 -0.23
CA MET A 705 -8.10 -12.22 0.41
C MET A 705 -7.02 -12.55 1.45
N GLY A 706 -6.96 -13.80 1.93
CA GLY A 706 -6.11 -14.19 3.06
C GLY A 706 -6.56 -13.57 4.37
N HIS A 707 -7.88 -13.54 4.61
CA HIS A 707 -8.50 -13.05 5.84
C HIS A 707 -8.90 -14.20 6.76
N SER A 708 -8.77 -13.99 8.08
CA SER A 708 -9.14 -14.98 9.09
C SER A 708 -10.64 -15.12 9.32
N SER A 709 -11.46 -14.13 8.91
CA SER A 709 -12.91 -14.14 9.08
C SER A 709 -13.63 -13.37 7.97
N GLU A 710 -14.88 -13.74 7.72
CA GLU A 710 -15.79 -13.02 6.82
C GLU A 710 -16.02 -11.57 7.28
N ARG A 711 -16.03 -11.33 8.59
CA ARG A 711 -16.22 -10.00 9.17
C ARG A 711 -15.13 -9.02 8.74
N VAL A 712 -13.87 -9.45 8.65
CA VAL A 712 -12.77 -8.60 8.19
C VAL A 712 -12.97 -8.18 6.74
N THR A 713 -13.37 -9.12 5.88
CA THR A 713 -13.68 -8.84 4.47
C THR A 713 -14.80 -7.81 4.33
N LEU A 714 -15.92 -8.00 5.04
CA LEU A 714 -17.06 -7.09 4.93
C LEU A 714 -16.83 -5.71 5.54
N LYS A 715 -16.12 -5.65 6.67
CA LYS A 715 -15.93 -4.41 7.41
C LYS A 715 -15.00 -3.44 6.68
N SER A 716 -13.98 -3.98 6.01
CA SER A 716 -12.87 -3.17 5.51
C SER A 716 -12.76 -3.11 3.99
N TYR A 717 -13.30 -4.08 3.22
CA TYR A 717 -12.94 -4.21 1.80
C TYR A 717 -14.12 -4.27 0.82
N THR A 718 -15.36 -4.47 1.28
CA THR A 718 -16.54 -4.58 0.39
C THR A 718 -17.49 -3.40 0.57
N HIS A 719 -17.71 -2.63 -0.50
CA HIS A 719 -18.35 -1.30 -0.39
C HIS A 719 -19.62 -1.11 -1.24
N LEU A 720 -20.15 -2.19 -1.83
CA LEU A 720 -21.40 -2.21 -2.62
C LEU A 720 -22.44 -3.17 -2.03
N LEU A 721 -22.45 -3.35 -0.71
CA LEU A 721 -23.44 -4.19 -0.03
C LEU A 721 -24.85 -3.58 -0.06
N ASP A 722 -24.95 -2.26 -0.18
CA ASP A 722 -26.19 -1.52 -0.39
C ASP A 722 -26.89 -1.92 -1.70
N LEU A 723 -26.13 -1.97 -2.79
CA LEU A 723 -26.58 -2.45 -4.11
C LEU A 723 -26.96 -3.92 -4.07
N ALA A 724 -26.12 -4.76 -3.46
CA ALA A 724 -26.43 -6.18 -3.31
C ALA A 724 -27.73 -6.39 -2.54
N LEU A 725 -27.88 -5.74 -1.38
CA LEU A 725 -29.09 -5.84 -0.57
C LEU A 725 -30.34 -5.43 -1.35
N ARG A 726 -30.29 -4.29 -2.05
CA ARG A 726 -31.40 -3.85 -2.91
C ARG A 726 -31.79 -4.95 -3.90
N GLN A 727 -30.83 -5.53 -4.61
CA GLN A 727 -31.15 -6.51 -5.66
C GLN A 727 -31.84 -7.76 -5.11
N TYR A 728 -31.44 -8.25 -3.93
CA TYR A 728 -32.12 -9.37 -3.27
C TYR A 728 -33.54 -9.00 -2.80
N LEU A 729 -33.78 -7.73 -2.52
CA LEU A 729 -35.10 -7.20 -2.15
C LEU A 729 -36.02 -6.94 -3.36
N LEU A 730 -35.51 -6.92 -4.60
CA LEU A 730 -36.32 -6.72 -5.82
C LEU A 730 -37.15 -7.95 -6.24
N SER A 731 -37.48 -8.84 -5.32
CA SER A 731 -38.15 -10.12 -5.61
C SER A 731 -39.68 -10.03 -5.74
N ASP A 732 -40.29 -8.86 -5.54
CA ASP A 732 -41.74 -8.70 -5.62
C ASP A 732 -42.23 -8.45 -7.06
N ASP A 733 -42.55 -9.53 -7.77
CA ASP A 733 -43.12 -9.53 -9.11
C ASP A 733 -44.65 -9.31 -9.13
N ARG A 734 -45.25 -8.95 -7.98
CA ARG A 734 -46.68 -8.65 -7.86
C ARG A 734 -47.05 -7.44 -8.70
N SER A 735 -48.15 -7.60 -9.43
CA SER A 735 -48.71 -6.53 -10.25
C SER A 735 -49.64 -5.69 -9.40
N TYR A 736 -49.52 -4.37 -9.51
CA TYR A 736 -50.27 -3.46 -8.67
C TYR A 736 -51.60 -3.11 -9.31
N THR A 737 -52.65 -3.09 -8.50
CA THR A 737 -54.00 -2.74 -8.94
C THR A 737 -54.06 -1.28 -9.39
N ILE A 738 -55.10 -0.92 -10.16
CA ILE A 738 -55.28 0.47 -10.60
C ILE A 738 -55.37 1.42 -9.40
N ALA A 739 -56.05 1.02 -8.33
CA ALA A 739 -56.16 1.81 -7.10
C ALA A 739 -54.79 2.05 -6.44
N GLN A 740 -53.96 1.00 -6.31
CA GLN A 740 -52.58 1.12 -5.82
C GLN A 740 -51.74 2.07 -6.68
N GLN A 741 -51.86 1.97 -8.01
CA GLN A 741 -51.18 2.88 -8.94
C GLN A 741 -51.62 4.34 -8.75
N GLN A 742 -52.91 4.59 -8.53
CA GLN A 742 -53.43 5.94 -8.25
C GLN A 742 -52.84 6.51 -6.97
N ALA A 743 -52.83 5.71 -5.89
CA ALA A 743 -52.32 6.13 -4.59
C ALA A 743 -50.82 6.42 -4.61
N LEU A 744 -50.02 5.60 -5.29
CA LEU A 744 -48.56 5.77 -5.37
C LEU A 744 -48.16 6.94 -6.27
N LEU A 745 -48.87 7.16 -7.37
CA LEU A 745 -48.57 8.24 -8.32
C LEU A 745 -49.20 9.58 -7.96
N ASP A 746 -50.07 9.58 -6.95
CA ASP A 746 -50.91 10.70 -6.54
C ASP A 746 -51.75 11.24 -7.72
N LYS A 747 -52.50 10.34 -8.36
CA LYS A 747 -53.30 10.64 -9.56
C LYS A 747 -54.77 10.26 -9.40
N THR A 748 -55.64 11.11 -9.90
CA THR A 748 -57.04 10.77 -10.13
C THR A 748 -57.17 9.68 -11.20
N SER A 749 -58.30 8.97 -11.25
CA SER A 749 -58.52 7.85 -12.17
C SER A 749 -58.30 8.25 -13.63
N GLY A 750 -58.91 9.35 -14.08
CA GLY A 750 -58.74 9.87 -15.44
C GLY A 750 -57.32 10.36 -15.75
N ALA A 751 -56.60 10.89 -14.76
CA ALA A 751 -55.20 11.28 -14.95
C ALA A 751 -54.27 10.07 -15.06
N LEU A 752 -54.56 8.99 -14.33
CA LEU A 752 -53.83 7.73 -14.41
C LEU A 752 -54.06 7.05 -15.77
N GLU A 753 -55.30 7.01 -16.27
CA GLU A 753 -55.62 6.42 -17.57
C GLU A 753 -54.84 7.10 -18.72
N ARG A 754 -54.85 8.44 -18.74
CA ARG A 754 -54.04 9.23 -19.69
C ARG A 754 -52.54 9.00 -19.54
N PHE A 755 -52.06 8.79 -18.32
CA PHE A 755 -50.66 8.46 -18.05
C PHE A 755 -50.32 7.07 -18.60
N ARG A 756 -51.13 6.04 -18.28
CA ARG A 756 -50.95 4.67 -18.77
C ARG A 756 -50.94 4.60 -20.30
N HIS A 757 -51.84 5.33 -20.95
CA HIS A 757 -51.88 5.42 -22.42
C HIS A 757 -50.62 6.06 -22.99
N ARG A 758 -50.19 7.22 -22.46
CA ARG A 758 -48.96 7.91 -22.93
C ARG A 758 -47.68 7.10 -22.70
N SER A 759 -47.62 6.41 -21.57
CA SER A 759 -46.47 5.58 -21.17
C SER A 759 -46.56 4.14 -21.70
N GLN A 760 -47.57 3.81 -22.51
CA GLN A 760 -47.80 2.50 -23.13
C GLN A 760 -47.80 1.34 -22.12
N LEU A 761 -48.39 1.56 -20.94
CA LEU A 761 -48.43 0.57 -19.87
C LEU A 761 -49.50 -0.50 -20.16
N LYS A 762 -49.08 -1.78 -20.17
CA LYS A 762 -49.94 -2.96 -20.36
C LYS A 762 -50.71 -3.33 -19.08
N ASP A 763 -51.47 -4.43 -19.09
CA ASP A 763 -52.29 -4.85 -17.94
C ASP A 763 -51.44 -5.34 -16.75
N ARG A 764 -50.31 -6.02 -16.99
CA ARG A 764 -49.37 -6.42 -15.93
C ARG A 764 -48.39 -5.29 -15.62
N VAL A 765 -48.67 -4.50 -14.58
CA VAL A 765 -47.83 -3.37 -14.16
C VAL A 765 -47.24 -3.60 -12.77
N THR A 766 -45.92 -3.73 -12.71
CA THR A 766 -45.17 -3.81 -11.45
C THR A 766 -44.66 -2.42 -11.04
N PRO A 767 -44.29 -2.21 -9.76
CA PRO A 767 -43.68 -0.96 -9.30
C PRO A 767 -42.48 -0.51 -10.13
N GLY A 768 -41.63 -1.44 -10.55
CA GLY A 768 -40.48 -1.15 -11.41
C GLY A 768 -40.88 -0.59 -12.78
N ILE A 769 -41.93 -1.14 -13.39
CA ILE A 769 -42.48 -0.64 -14.67
C ILE A 769 -43.06 0.77 -14.50
N ILE A 770 -43.78 1.02 -13.42
CA ILE A 770 -44.32 2.36 -13.10
C ILE A 770 -43.18 3.36 -12.95
N LEU A 771 -42.15 2.97 -12.19
CA LEU A 771 -41.01 3.83 -11.89
C LEU A 771 -40.25 4.22 -13.16
N ALA A 772 -40.02 3.26 -14.07
CA ALA A 772 -39.40 3.53 -15.37
C ALA A 772 -40.21 4.51 -16.24
N ALA A 773 -41.52 4.60 -16.02
CA ALA A 773 -42.45 5.46 -16.75
C ALA A 773 -42.64 6.86 -16.14
N VAL A 774 -42.05 7.17 -14.98
CA VAL A 774 -42.16 8.48 -14.31
C VAL A 774 -40.82 9.16 -14.10
N ALA A 775 -40.80 10.49 -14.10
CA ALA A 775 -39.68 11.24 -13.54
C ALA A 775 -39.54 10.86 -12.05
N ARG A 776 -38.38 10.29 -11.70
CA ARG A 776 -38.08 9.67 -10.41
C ARG A 776 -38.35 10.58 -9.22
N ILE A 777 -37.48 11.56 -8.98
CA ILE A 777 -37.59 12.50 -7.85
C ILE A 777 -37.74 13.93 -8.40
N PRO A 778 -38.70 14.73 -7.90
CA PRO A 778 -38.85 16.12 -8.33
C PRO A 778 -37.63 16.97 -7.92
N ALA A 779 -37.32 18.03 -8.67
CA ALA A 779 -36.11 18.85 -8.45
C ALA A 779 -35.93 19.37 -7.01
N LYS A 780 -37.03 19.66 -6.31
CA LYS A 780 -37.01 20.12 -4.90
C LYS A 780 -36.60 19.04 -3.90
N GLY A 781 -36.68 17.77 -4.27
CA GLY A 781 -36.31 16.62 -3.42
C GLY A 781 -34.97 15.99 -3.79
N LEU A 782 -34.21 16.59 -4.72
CA LEU A 782 -32.91 16.09 -5.13
C LEU A 782 -31.78 16.73 -4.31
N MET A 783 -30.85 15.91 -3.82
CA MET A 783 -29.62 16.42 -3.22
C MET A 783 -28.61 16.88 -4.29
N ALA A 784 -27.65 17.70 -3.88
CA ALA A 784 -26.55 18.11 -4.75
C ALA A 784 -25.57 16.95 -5.00
N LEU A 785 -25.30 16.64 -6.26
CA LEU A 785 -24.35 15.60 -6.66
C LEU A 785 -22.98 16.19 -7.05
N PRO A 786 -21.87 15.45 -6.82
CA PRO A 786 -20.55 15.85 -7.29
C PRO A 786 -20.53 16.11 -8.80
N LYS A 787 -19.78 17.14 -9.23
CA LYS A 787 -19.58 17.43 -10.65
C LYS A 787 -18.64 16.40 -11.27
N ILE A 788 -19.16 15.65 -12.23
CA ILE A 788 -18.40 14.69 -13.04
C ILE A 788 -18.13 15.30 -14.42
N SER A 789 -16.92 15.09 -14.95
CA SER A 789 -16.57 15.46 -16.32
C SER A 789 -16.28 14.22 -17.16
N ASP A 790 -16.80 14.26 -18.38
CA ASP A 790 -16.49 13.29 -19.44
C ASP A 790 -15.16 13.60 -20.15
N LYS A 791 -14.55 14.76 -19.87
CA LYS A 791 -13.27 15.13 -20.48
C LYS A 791 -12.17 14.25 -19.90
N LYS A 792 -11.52 13.47 -20.77
CA LYS A 792 -10.31 12.72 -20.44
C LYS A 792 -9.26 13.72 -19.94
N LYS A 793 -8.88 13.62 -18.66
CA LYS A 793 -7.69 14.32 -18.16
C LYS A 793 -6.51 13.82 -18.99
N GLU A 794 -5.62 14.73 -19.41
CA GLU A 794 -4.40 14.32 -20.10
C GLU A 794 -3.63 13.37 -19.19
N LEU A 795 -3.24 12.23 -19.75
CA LEU A 795 -2.43 11.24 -19.05
C LEU A 795 -1.10 11.90 -18.66
N PRO A 796 -0.52 11.56 -17.49
CA PRO A 796 0.70 12.19 -17.03
C PRO A 796 1.80 12.08 -18.09
N PRO A 797 2.60 13.14 -18.29
CA PRO A 797 3.68 13.12 -19.26
C PRO A 797 4.65 11.97 -18.96
N VAL A 798 5.16 11.36 -20.02
CA VAL A 798 6.15 10.28 -19.92
C VAL A 798 7.37 10.81 -19.17
N VAL A 799 7.58 10.33 -17.96
CA VAL A 799 8.86 10.55 -17.28
C VAL A 799 9.89 9.68 -17.99
N ASN A 800 10.52 10.24 -19.03
CA ASN A 800 11.67 9.62 -19.67
C ASN A 800 12.77 9.49 -18.61
N ARG A 801 13.00 8.25 -18.17
CA ARG A 801 13.97 7.89 -17.11
C ARG A 801 15.41 8.28 -17.42
N VAL A 802 15.71 8.69 -18.65
CA VAL A 802 17.07 8.99 -19.09
C VAL A 802 17.63 10.23 -18.38
N ALA A 803 16.81 11.07 -17.75
CA ALA A 803 17.28 12.34 -17.18
C ALA A 803 17.46 12.41 -15.65
N GLU A 804 16.89 11.53 -14.81
CA GLU A 804 16.83 11.83 -13.35
C GLU A 804 17.37 10.77 -12.37
N ASP A 805 17.54 9.49 -12.73
CA ASP A 805 18.10 8.48 -11.78
C ASP A 805 18.75 7.30 -12.55
N ILE A 806 19.83 7.54 -13.30
CA ILE A 806 20.58 6.45 -13.97
C ILE A 806 21.21 5.55 -12.90
N ASN A 807 20.89 4.25 -12.94
CA ASN A 807 21.51 3.25 -12.05
C ASN A 807 23.02 3.23 -12.31
N PRO A 808 23.88 3.48 -11.30
CA PRO A 808 25.33 3.54 -11.50
C PRO A 808 25.97 2.21 -11.89
N LEU A 809 25.25 1.10 -11.80
CA LEU A 809 25.71 -0.18 -12.33
C LEU A 809 25.42 -0.37 -13.82
N LEU A 810 24.59 0.48 -14.43
CA LEU A 810 24.21 0.32 -15.83
C LEU A 810 25.42 0.40 -16.77
N PRO A 811 26.34 1.37 -16.66
CA PRO A 811 27.52 1.40 -17.54
C PRO A 811 28.48 0.22 -17.26
N TYR A 812 28.56 -0.25 -16.02
CA TYR A 812 29.29 -1.48 -15.69
C TYR A 812 28.68 -2.70 -16.39
N ARG A 813 27.34 -2.83 -16.43
CA ARG A 813 26.65 -3.92 -17.14
C ARG A 813 26.82 -3.84 -18.65
N VAL A 814 26.81 -2.64 -19.23
CA VAL A 814 27.16 -2.43 -20.64
C VAL A 814 28.53 -3.05 -20.91
N SER A 815 29.55 -2.68 -20.13
CA SER A 815 30.89 -3.25 -20.27
C SER A 815 30.95 -4.76 -20.01
N CYS A 816 30.15 -5.30 -19.07
CA CYS A 816 30.00 -6.74 -18.88
C CYS A 816 29.47 -7.44 -20.13
N GLN A 817 28.35 -6.96 -20.69
CA GLN A 817 27.71 -7.60 -21.85
C GLN A 817 28.60 -7.54 -23.09
N VAL A 818 29.24 -6.38 -23.32
CA VAL A 818 30.21 -6.24 -24.40
C VAL A 818 31.40 -7.19 -24.19
N PHE A 819 31.92 -7.32 -22.97
CA PHE A 819 33.00 -8.27 -22.67
C PHE A 819 32.59 -9.74 -22.90
N ILE A 820 31.37 -10.12 -22.50
CA ILE A 820 30.84 -11.49 -22.70
C ILE A 820 30.77 -11.82 -24.19
N ARG A 821 30.24 -10.89 -24.98
CA ARG A 821 30.06 -11.02 -26.43
C ARG A 821 31.38 -11.05 -27.18
N THR A 822 32.33 -10.20 -26.80
CA THR A 822 33.60 -10.05 -27.53
C THR A 822 34.67 -11.07 -27.12
N GLN A 823 34.77 -11.43 -25.84
CA GLN A 823 35.92 -12.16 -25.31
C GLN A 823 35.59 -13.45 -24.55
N ALA A 824 34.42 -13.54 -23.90
CA ALA A 824 34.16 -14.67 -22.99
C ALA A 824 33.45 -15.88 -23.63
N GLN A 825 32.59 -15.69 -24.64
CA GLN A 825 31.74 -16.78 -25.17
C GLN A 825 31.49 -16.74 -26.68
N LEU A 826 31.13 -15.58 -27.24
CA LEU A 826 30.57 -15.51 -28.60
C LEU A 826 31.57 -15.05 -29.67
N HIS A 827 32.68 -14.43 -29.26
CA HIS A 827 33.70 -13.86 -30.14
C HIS A 827 33.14 -12.93 -31.23
N GLU A 828 32.08 -12.20 -30.90
CA GLU A 828 31.45 -11.23 -31.79
C GLU A 828 32.38 -10.02 -32.01
N PRO A 829 32.42 -9.43 -33.21
CA PRO A 829 33.09 -8.15 -33.43
C PRO A 829 32.53 -7.06 -32.52
N LEU A 830 33.38 -6.18 -32.00
CA LEU A 830 32.99 -5.13 -31.05
C LEU A 830 31.79 -4.28 -31.51
N PRO A 831 31.68 -3.83 -32.78
CA PRO A 831 30.50 -3.07 -33.24
C PRO A 831 29.19 -3.85 -33.08
N VAL A 832 29.20 -5.13 -33.47
CA VAL A 832 28.02 -6.03 -33.35
C VAL A 832 27.69 -6.29 -31.88
N ALA A 833 28.70 -6.46 -31.03
CA ALA A 833 28.51 -6.62 -29.60
C ALA A 833 27.89 -5.39 -28.95
N LEU A 834 28.28 -4.18 -29.36
CA LEU A 834 27.71 -2.91 -28.89
C LEU A 834 26.26 -2.74 -29.35
N GLU A 835 25.95 -3.01 -30.63
CA GLU A 835 24.58 -3.00 -31.16
C GLU A 835 23.64 -3.96 -30.44
N LYS A 836 24.07 -5.22 -30.27
CA LYS A 836 23.27 -6.21 -29.53
C LYS A 836 23.15 -5.89 -28.05
N THR A 837 24.16 -5.28 -27.44
CA THR A 837 24.09 -4.84 -26.04
C THR A 837 23.14 -3.65 -25.87
N ALA A 838 23.16 -2.70 -26.81
CA ALA A 838 22.23 -1.59 -26.86
C ALA A 838 20.77 -2.07 -26.98
N ALA A 839 20.51 -2.99 -27.91
CA ALA A 839 19.19 -3.61 -28.05
C ALA A 839 18.77 -4.44 -26.82
N GLN A 840 19.70 -5.17 -26.19
CA GLN A 840 19.41 -6.01 -25.02
C GLN A 840 19.11 -5.19 -23.76
N LEU A 841 19.73 -4.02 -23.61
CA LEU A 841 19.59 -3.16 -22.43
C LEU A 841 18.64 -1.98 -22.66
N ASP A 842 18.02 -1.90 -23.85
CA ASP A 842 17.13 -0.82 -24.27
C ASP A 842 17.78 0.57 -24.12
N LEU A 843 18.98 0.71 -24.69
CA LEU A 843 19.76 1.94 -24.67
C LEU A 843 20.11 2.37 -26.09
N ASP A 844 20.20 3.69 -26.29
CA ASP A 844 20.71 4.24 -27.55
C ASP A 844 22.15 3.80 -27.80
N LEU A 845 22.41 3.27 -28.99
CA LEU A 845 23.73 2.80 -29.40
C LEU A 845 24.84 3.86 -29.21
N PRO A 846 24.64 5.15 -29.55
CA PRO A 846 25.64 6.19 -29.27
C PRO A 846 26.00 6.32 -27.78
N ILE A 847 25.03 6.16 -26.88
CA ILE A 847 25.28 6.23 -25.42
C ILE A 847 26.12 5.04 -24.97
N VAL A 848 25.77 3.84 -25.44
CA VAL A 848 26.50 2.59 -25.15
C VAL A 848 27.94 2.68 -25.66
N GLN A 849 28.15 3.19 -26.87
CA GLN A 849 29.48 3.43 -27.45
C GLN A 849 30.29 4.40 -26.59
N GLN A 850 29.74 5.57 -26.27
CA GLN A 850 30.42 6.58 -25.46
C GLN A 850 30.81 6.05 -24.07
N TRP A 851 29.91 5.34 -23.39
CA TRP A 851 30.21 4.78 -22.07
C TRP A 851 31.30 3.71 -22.14
N TYR A 852 31.23 2.83 -23.14
CA TYR A 852 32.25 1.81 -23.34
C TYR A 852 33.62 2.45 -23.60
N GLU A 853 33.71 3.40 -24.53
CA GLU A 853 34.94 4.12 -24.88
C GLU A 853 35.54 4.86 -23.68
N ARG A 854 34.73 5.64 -22.95
CA ARG A 854 35.19 6.36 -21.75
C ARG A 854 35.70 5.42 -20.67
N SER A 855 34.98 4.32 -20.43
CA SER A 855 35.39 3.32 -19.44
C SER A 855 36.71 2.62 -19.83
N ALA A 856 36.87 2.29 -21.11
CA ALA A 856 38.09 1.72 -21.66
C ALA A 856 39.29 2.69 -21.57
N LEU A 857 39.09 3.98 -21.84
CA LEU A 857 40.11 5.01 -21.69
C LEU A 857 40.60 5.10 -20.23
N LEU A 858 39.68 5.20 -19.27
CA LEU A 858 40.00 5.27 -17.83
C LEU A 858 40.75 4.03 -17.32
N MET A 859 40.49 2.85 -17.90
CA MET A 859 41.17 1.61 -17.53
C MET A 859 42.51 1.40 -18.24
N ASN A 860 42.72 2.03 -19.41
CA ASN A 860 43.90 1.82 -20.26
C ASN A 860 44.98 2.90 -20.15
N SER A 861 44.70 4.05 -19.54
CA SER A 861 45.69 5.12 -19.32
C SER A 861 46.90 4.64 -18.50
N SER A 862 48.12 4.91 -18.97
CA SER A 862 49.36 4.74 -18.21
C SER A 862 50.19 6.02 -18.26
N THR A 863 50.58 6.54 -17.10
CA THR A 863 51.46 7.71 -17.03
C THR A 863 52.92 7.27 -17.05
N GLY A 864 53.64 7.61 -18.13
CA GLY A 864 55.08 7.43 -18.27
C GLY A 864 55.82 8.67 -17.77
N MET A 865 56.82 8.51 -16.89
CA MET A 865 57.83 9.54 -16.67
C MET A 865 58.72 9.62 -17.92
N THR A 866 58.55 10.64 -18.75
CA THR A 866 59.54 11.00 -19.78
C THR A 866 60.42 12.13 -19.27
N GLY A 867 61.57 11.76 -18.72
CA GLY A 867 62.67 12.65 -18.35
C GLY A 867 63.80 11.82 -17.73
N THR A 868 64.84 11.49 -18.52
CA THR A 868 66.01 10.68 -18.15
C THR A 868 66.65 11.12 -16.82
N PRO A 869 67.13 10.22 -15.93
CA PRO A 869 68.55 9.79 -16.03
C PRO A 869 68.94 8.43 -15.38
N SER A 870 69.99 7.81 -15.91
CA SER A 870 71.01 7.00 -15.18
C SER A 870 70.61 5.65 -14.51
N PRO A 871 71.50 4.64 -14.45
CA PRO A 871 71.14 3.22 -14.37
C PRO A 871 71.05 2.69 -12.93
N THR A 872 70.31 3.35 -12.04
CA THR A 872 69.97 2.77 -10.72
C THR A 872 68.67 3.36 -10.14
N ARG A 873 67.48 2.78 -10.40
CA ARG A 873 66.32 2.78 -9.46
C ARG A 873 65.10 1.99 -9.93
N LYS A 874 64.37 1.46 -8.94
CA LYS A 874 63.20 0.56 -8.99
C LYS A 874 61.89 1.25 -9.40
N LEU A 875 61.04 0.45 -10.07
CA LEU A 875 59.59 0.51 -10.34
C LEU A 875 58.84 1.84 -10.14
N GLY A 876 58.37 2.40 -11.26
CA GLY A 876 57.44 3.53 -11.35
C GLY A 876 56.01 3.22 -10.90
N ILE A 877 55.40 4.21 -10.25
CA ILE A 877 53.99 4.22 -9.82
C ILE A 877 53.13 4.59 -11.03
N ARG A 878 52.23 3.69 -11.44
CA ARG A 878 51.25 3.91 -12.51
C ARG A 878 49.91 4.33 -11.91
N LEU A 879 49.29 5.41 -12.37
CA LEU A 879 47.88 5.71 -12.07
C LEU A 879 47.02 4.75 -12.91
N SER A 880 46.35 3.78 -12.28
CA SER A 880 45.31 2.99 -12.95
C SER A 880 44.19 2.68 -11.97
N PHE A 881 42.94 2.83 -12.41
CA PHE A 881 41.76 2.39 -11.64
C PHE A 881 41.77 0.87 -11.39
N SER A 882 42.40 0.10 -12.28
CA SER A 882 42.64 -1.34 -12.12
C SER A 882 43.53 -1.64 -10.92
N LEU A 883 43.05 -2.53 -10.03
CA LEU A 883 43.83 -3.04 -8.91
C LEU A 883 44.58 -4.34 -9.27
N ARG A 884 44.26 -4.97 -10.41
CA ARG A 884 44.91 -6.20 -10.89
C ARG A 884 45.81 -5.97 -12.12
N PRO A 885 46.87 -6.79 -12.32
CA PRO A 885 47.60 -6.87 -13.58
C PRO A 885 46.71 -7.39 -14.72
N LYS A 886 46.83 -6.83 -15.93
CA LYS A 886 46.01 -7.23 -17.11
C LYS A 886 46.09 -8.73 -17.42
N SER A 887 47.20 -9.40 -17.13
CA SER A 887 47.40 -10.84 -17.34
C SER A 887 46.53 -11.74 -16.43
N GLU A 888 46.03 -11.23 -15.30
CA GLU A 888 45.20 -12.01 -14.36
C GLU A 888 43.70 -11.94 -14.67
N LEU A 889 43.26 -10.99 -15.51
CA LEU A 889 41.85 -10.86 -15.91
C LEU A 889 41.42 -11.89 -16.97
N ALA A 890 42.37 -12.62 -17.57
CA ALA A 890 42.13 -13.56 -18.67
C ALA A 890 41.69 -14.97 -18.23
N ASN A 891 41.79 -15.33 -16.94
CA ASN A 891 41.59 -16.71 -16.48
C ASN A 891 40.17 -16.97 -15.92
N THR A 892 39.44 -17.76 -16.70
CA THR A 892 38.33 -18.70 -16.46
C THR A 892 37.83 -18.95 -15.02
N GLU A 893 37.15 -18.00 -14.37
CA GLU A 893 36.14 -18.27 -13.31
C GLU A 893 34.98 -17.25 -13.29
N LEU A 894 34.80 -16.48 -14.37
CA LEU A 894 33.89 -15.33 -14.39
C LEU A 894 32.39 -15.73 -14.41
N TYR A 895 32.03 -16.90 -14.95
CA TYR A 895 30.62 -17.31 -15.18
C TYR A 895 29.76 -17.46 -13.92
N LYS A 896 30.32 -17.98 -12.80
CA LYS A 896 29.55 -18.23 -11.57
C LYS A 896 29.32 -16.98 -10.71
N ALA A 897 29.99 -15.87 -11.03
CA ALA A 897 30.00 -14.66 -10.21
C ALA A 897 29.03 -13.57 -10.71
N PHE A 898 28.54 -13.68 -11.95
CA PHE A 898 27.70 -12.66 -12.59
C PHE A 898 26.24 -12.60 -12.08
N THR A 899 25.78 -13.63 -11.36
CA THR A 899 24.43 -13.66 -10.78
C THR A 899 24.30 -12.84 -9.48
N LEU A 900 25.41 -12.35 -8.91
CA LEU A 900 25.42 -11.61 -7.64
C LEU A 900 26.30 -10.36 -7.77
N ILE A 901 25.72 -9.15 -7.72
CA ILE A 901 26.44 -7.84 -7.64
C ILE A 901 27.61 -7.92 -6.63
N PHE A 902 27.43 -8.59 -5.50
CA PHE A 902 28.42 -8.71 -4.42
C PHE A 902 29.57 -9.69 -4.72
N ARG A 903 29.63 -10.23 -5.92
CA ARG A 903 30.74 -11.03 -6.46
C ARG A 903 31.15 -10.56 -7.85
N ALA A 904 30.61 -9.44 -8.34
CA ALA A 904 30.85 -9.00 -9.70
C ALA A 904 32.34 -8.65 -9.90
N PRO A 905 32.98 -9.17 -10.96
CA PRO A 905 34.42 -9.10 -11.16
C PRO A 905 34.88 -7.71 -11.64
N GLU A 906 36.18 -7.45 -11.53
CA GLU A 906 36.80 -6.36 -12.29
C GLU A 906 36.89 -6.78 -13.76
N LEU A 907 36.55 -5.89 -14.69
CA LEU A 907 36.60 -6.12 -16.13
C LEU A 907 37.82 -5.39 -16.74
N PRO A 908 38.27 -5.77 -17.95
CA PRO A 908 39.32 -5.02 -18.64
C PRO A 908 38.97 -3.55 -18.90
N THR A 909 37.69 -3.23 -19.03
CA THR A 909 37.17 -1.89 -19.33
C THR A 909 36.42 -1.24 -18.16
N TYR A 910 36.27 -1.91 -17.01
CA TYR A 910 35.48 -1.37 -15.90
C TYR A 910 35.92 -1.91 -14.54
N ILE A 911 35.93 -1.05 -13.52
CA ILE A 911 36.25 -1.49 -12.15
C ILE A 911 35.13 -2.30 -11.49
N SER A 912 35.50 -3.17 -10.55
CA SER A 912 34.52 -3.95 -9.79
C SER A 912 33.60 -3.07 -8.93
N PRO A 913 32.28 -3.36 -8.88
CA PRO A 913 31.35 -2.65 -8.02
C PRO A 913 31.53 -3.01 -6.53
N PRO A 914 30.88 -2.28 -5.61
CA PRO A 914 30.96 -2.55 -4.18
C PRO A 914 30.55 -3.98 -3.82
N GLN A 915 31.47 -4.71 -3.14
CA GLN A 915 31.32 -6.13 -2.83
C GLN A 915 30.54 -6.41 -1.52
N SER A 916 30.03 -5.36 -0.86
CA SER A 916 29.25 -5.46 0.38
C SER A 916 27.88 -4.81 0.19
N LYS A 917 26.83 -5.38 0.79
CA LYS A 917 25.48 -4.81 0.81
C LYS A 917 25.45 -3.39 1.38
N SER A 918 26.18 -3.14 2.47
CA SER A 918 26.24 -1.80 3.08
C SER A 918 26.96 -0.80 2.16
N ALA A 919 28.03 -1.23 1.51
CA ALA A 919 28.79 -0.40 0.59
C ALA A 919 28.01 -0.07 -0.69
N PHE A 920 27.23 -1.03 -1.18
CA PHE A 920 26.36 -0.82 -2.32
C PHE A 920 25.24 0.18 -2.05
N GLN A 921 24.58 0.10 -0.89
CA GLN A 921 23.55 1.07 -0.50
C GLN A 921 24.10 2.49 -0.41
N GLU A 922 25.26 2.67 0.23
CA GLU A 922 25.93 3.97 0.31
C GLU A 922 26.40 4.45 -1.08
N CYS A 923 26.84 3.54 -1.96
CA CYS A 923 27.18 3.87 -3.35
C CYS A 923 26.00 4.48 -4.10
N MET A 924 24.81 3.87 -4.00
CA MET A 924 23.60 4.40 -4.64
C MET A 924 23.26 5.79 -4.13
N GLN A 925 23.42 6.02 -2.81
CA GLN A 925 23.17 7.32 -2.19
C GLN A 925 24.17 8.39 -2.65
N PHE A 926 25.47 8.05 -2.72
CA PHE A 926 26.49 8.96 -3.23
C PHE A 926 26.24 9.34 -4.69
N PHE A 927 25.80 8.37 -5.50
CA PHE A 927 25.43 8.65 -6.89
C PHE A 927 24.24 9.57 -7.02
N LYS A 928 23.22 9.40 -6.18
CA LYS A 928 22.08 10.31 -6.17
C LYS A 928 22.52 11.75 -5.89
N TRP A 929 23.31 11.95 -4.82
CA TRP A 929 23.83 13.28 -4.49
C TRP A 929 24.76 13.86 -5.57
N LEU A 930 25.52 13.01 -6.27
CA LEU A 930 26.31 13.43 -7.42
C LEU A 930 25.39 13.85 -8.57
N SER A 931 24.37 13.06 -8.90
CA SER A 931 23.40 13.35 -9.97
C SER A 931 22.65 14.65 -9.72
N ASP A 932 22.14 14.83 -8.50
CA ASP A 932 21.46 16.06 -8.08
C ASP A 932 22.41 17.27 -8.25
N TRP A 933 23.68 17.12 -7.83
CA TRP A 933 24.68 18.17 -7.99
C TRP A 933 25.03 18.44 -9.46
N MET A 934 25.12 17.40 -10.29
CA MET A 934 25.37 17.55 -11.72
C MET A 934 24.21 18.23 -12.47
N ALA A 935 22.98 18.12 -11.96
CA ALA A 935 21.82 18.84 -12.48
C ALA A 935 21.81 20.31 -12.03
N GLU A 936 22.20 20.58 -10.79
CA GLU A 936 22.29 21.94 -10.22
C GLU A 936 23.44 22.76 -10.81
N ASP A 937 24.65 22.19 -10.85
CA ASP A 937 25.89 22.85 -11.28
C ASP A 937 26.84 21.84 -11.96
N PRO A 938 26.64 21.60 -13.28
CA PRO A 938 27.42 20.62 -14.03
C PRO A 938 28.93 20.93 -14.07
N GLU A 939 29.33 22.20 -14.08
CA GLU A 939 30.74 22.57 -14.20
C GLU A 939 31.52 22.25 -12.93
N SER A 940 31.00 22.63 -11.75
CA SER A 940 31.71 22.34 -10.50
C SER A 940 31.71 20.85 -10.19
N GLY A 941 30.63 20.14 -10.51
CA GLY A 941 30.54 18.68 -10.39
C GLY A 941 31.55 17.96 -11.28
N ARG A 942 31.67 18.33 -12.57
CA ARG A 942 32.70 17.78 -13.48
C ARG A 942 34.11 18.06 -12.99
N ARG A 943 34.40 19.29 -12.57
CA ARG A 943 35.73 19.67 -12.04
C ARG A 943 36.12 18.84 -10.82
N ALA A 944 35.15 18.56 -9.94
CA ALA A 944 35.36 17.72 -8.76
C ALA A 944 35.59 16.23 -9.11
N LEU A 945 34.88 15.71 -10.11
CA LEU A 945 35.10 14.34 -10.63
C LEU A 945 36.48 14.18 -11.27
N ILE A 946 36.87 15.12 -12.13
CA ILE A 946 38.19 15.13 -12.78
C ILE A 946 39.30 15.16 -11.72
N ALA A 947 39.23 16.10 -10.78
CA ALA A 947 40.20 16.21 -9.70
C ALA A 947 40.30 14.93 -8.85
N ALA A 948 39.16 14.28 -8.59
CA ALA A 948 39.12 13.01 -7.86
C ALA A 948 39.74 11.86 -8.67
N ALA A 949 39.45 11.79 -9.98
CA ALA A 949 39.97 10.76 -10.88
C ALA A 949 41.50 10.84 -11.04
N GLU A 950 42.05 12.04 -11.18
CA GLU A 950 43.50 12.27 -11.25
C GLU A 950 44.24 11.93 -9.95
N SER A 951 43.52 11.81 -8.84
CA SER A 951 44.06 11.47 -7.52
C SER A 951 44.10 9.95 -7.26
N VAL A 952 43.67 9.12 -8.23
CA VAL A 952 43.55 7.66 -8.08
C VAL A 952 44.88 6.94 -8.31
N GLN A 953 45.39 6.26 -7.30
CA GLN A 953 46.65 5.50 -7.35
C GLN A 953 46.42 3.97 -7.31
N ARG A 954 47.41 3.19 -7.80
CA ARG A 954 47.47 1.71 -7.85
C ARG A 954 47.56 0.98 -6.50
N SER A 955 46.83 1.42 -5.48
CA SER A 955 46.78 0.75 -4.17
C SER A 955 45.40 0.90 -3.56
N LYS A 956 45.01 0.09 -2.57
CA LYS A 956 43.73 0.29 -1.82
C LYS A 956 43.76 1.52 -0.89
N ALA A 957 44.78 2.37 -1.01
CA ALA A 957 45.02 3.51 -0.13
C ALA A 957 43.98 4.64 -0.32
N PRO A 958 43.84 5.52 0.68
CA PRO A 958 43.06 6.74 0.57
C PRO A 958 43.39 7.55 -0.69
N LEU A 959 42.37 8.16 -1.32
CA LEU A 959 42.62 9.13 -2.40
C LEU A 959 43.23 10.38 -1.78
N ARG A 960 44.39 10.80 -2.30
CA ARG A 960 45.15 11.95 -1.79
C ARG A 960 45.38 12.95 -2.94
N PRO A 961 44.49 13.94 -3.10
CA PRO A 961 44.69 14.96 -4.12
C PRO A 961 45.93 15.82 -3.83
N LEU A 962 46.72 16.06 -4.87
CA LEU A 962 47.87 16.95 -4.86
C LEU A 962 47.54 18.23 -5.64
N GLY A 963 48.03 19.38 -5.15
CA GLY A 963 47.75 20.68 -5.75
C GLY A 963 46.47 21.34 -5.22
N ARG A 964 46.51 22.67 -5.10
CA ARG A 964 45.49 23.45 -4.36
C ARG A 964 44.09 23.33 -4.96
N SER A 965 43.96 23.50 -6.27
CA SER A 965 42.69 23.42 -6.99
C SER A 965 42.02 22.05 -6.83
N ARG A 966 42.81 20.97 -6.97
CA ARG A 966 42.34 19.58 -6.81
C ARG A 966 41.93 19.27 -5.38
N GLN A 967 42.67 19.77 -4.39
CA GLN A 967 42.33 19.62 -2.97
C GLN A 967 41.00 20.30 -2.61
N ILE A 968 40.75 21.50 -3.14
CA ILE A 968 39.49 22.23 -2.95
C ILE A 968 38.33 21.48 -3.60
N ALA A 969 38.49 21.08 -4.87
CA ALA A 969 37.45 20.38 -5.63
C ALA A 969 37.11 19.01 -5.02
N PHE A 970 38.11 18.27 -4.55
CA PHE A 970 37.91 17.00 -3.85
C PHE A 970 37.18 17.17 -2.51
N MET A 971 37.50 18.22 -1.74
CA MET A 971 36.78 18.52 -0.50
C MET A 971 35.31 18.86 -0.77
N ALA A 972 35.00 19.55 -1.86
CA ALA A 972 33.63 19.82 -2.29
C ALA A 972 32.84 18.52 -2.58
N LEU A 973 33.46 17.58 -3.30
CA LEU A 973 32.88 16.24 -3.54
C LEU A 973 32.59 15.51 -2.22
N MET A 974 33.56 15.49 -1.31
CA MET A 974 33.40 14.82 -0.02
C MET A 974 32.33 15.48 0.86
N LYS A 975 32.14 16.81 0.75
CA LYS A 975 31.04 17.52 1.42
C LYS A 975 29.67 17.16 0.84
N LYS A 976 29.54 17.09 -0.48
CA LYS A 976 28.30 16.62 -1.14
C LYS A 976 27.96 15.18 -0.73
N PHE A 977 28.97 14.33 -0.52
CA PHE A 977 28.80 12.98 0.07
C PHE A 977 28.57 12.95 1.58
N ARG A 978 28.41 14.11 2.24
CA ARG A 978 28.27 14.25 3.70
C ARG A 978 29.43 13.64 4.51
N LEU A 979 30.60 13.53 3.89
CA LEU A 979 31.84 13.06 4.50
C LEU A 979 32.78 14.19 4.92
N GLY A 980 32.49 15.45 4.55
CA GLY A 980 33.37 16.59 4.84
C GLY A 980 33.72 16.77 6.33
N ALA A 981 32.75 16.60 7.24
CA ALA A 981 32.97 16.73 8.69
C ALA A 981 33.82 15.60 9.29
N ARG A 982 34.13 14.55 8.51
CA ARG A 982 34.95 13.40 8.94
C ARG A 982 36.42 13.55 8.50
N ALA A 983 36.77 14.68 7.90
CA ALA A 983 38.12 15.01 7.47
C ALA A 983 38.89 15.68 8.61
N THR A 984 40.06 15.15 8.92
CA THR A 984 41.09 15.84 9.70
C THR A 984 41.96 16.62 8.71
N ILE A 985 41.96 17.95 8.84
CA ILE A 985 42.69 18.85 7.93
C ILE A 985 43.99 19.27 8.63
N THR A 986 45.13 18.93 8.04
CA THR A 986 46.45 19.33 8.57
C THR A 986 47.11 20.30 7.59
N LEU A 987 47.41 21.51 8.06
CA LEU A 987 48.11 22.56 7.31
C LEU A 987 49.57 22.64 7.76
N THR A 988 50.49 22.42 6.82
CA THR A 988 51.92 22.63 7.01
C THR A 988 52.33 23.96 6.41
N VAL A 989 52.73 24.92 7.25
CA VAL A 989 53.04 26.31 6.83
C VAL A 989 54.16 26.91 7.68
N LYS A 990 54.92 27.85 7.10
CA LYS A 990 55.89 28.67 7.85
C LYS A 990 55.17 29.60 8.83
N GLU A 991 55.75 29.81 10.01
CA GLU A 991 55.09 30.56 11.09
C GLU A 991 54.72 32.00 10.67
N GLU A 992 55.57 32.64 9.87
CA GLU A 992 55.35 33.97 9.29
C GLU A 992 54.07 34.09 8.43
N ASN A 993 53.65 32.99 7.76
CA ASN A 993 52.51 32.98 6.85
C ASN A 993 51.26 32.32 7.46
N ARG A 994 51.33 31.88 8.72
CA ARG A 994 50.30 31.08 9.39
C ARG A 994 48.90 31.71 9.33
N LYS A 995 48.79 33.00 9.66
CA LYS A 995 47.50 33.72 9.71
C LYS A 995 46.87 33.88 8.32
N ALA A 996 47.68 34.18 7.31
CA ALA A 996 47.22 34.31 5.93
C ALA A 996 46.80 32.96 5.34
N ALA A 997 47.57 31.89 5.61
CA ALA A 997 47.26 30.53 5.16
C ALA A 997 46.00 29.95 5.82
N LEU A 998 45.80 30.15 7.13
CA LEU A 998 44.58 29.74 7.83
C LEU A 998 43.34 30.43 7.28
N LYS A 999 43.42 31.74 7.01
CA LYS A 999 42.31 32.49 6.42
C LYS A 999 41.98 31.97 5.03
N PHE A 1000 42.99 31.79 4.17
CA PHE A 1000 42.83 31.28 2.81
C PHE A 1000 42.19 29.89 2.79
N TRP A 1001 42.74 28.92 3.54
CA TRP A 1001 42.24 27.55 3.54
C TRP A 1001 40.91 27.39 4.28
N GLY A 1002 40.67 28.18 5.34
CA GLY A 1002 39.37 28.22 6.02
C GLY A 1002 38.25 28.68 5.08
N GLN A 1003 38.50 29.73 4.28
CA GLN A 1003 37.57 30.21 3.26
C GLN A 1003 37.42 29.21 2.11
N SER A 1004 38.54 28.77 1.52
CA SER A 1004 38.55 27.92 0.32
C SER A 1004 37.95 26.53 0.56
N LEU A 1005 38.14 25.96 1.76
CA LEU A 1005 37.57 24.66 2.13
C LEU A 1005 36.21 24.80 2.81
N GLY A 1006 35.76 26.02 3.14
CA GLY A 1006 34.52 26.29 3.88
C GLY A 1006 34.48 25.57 5.24
N VAL A 1007 35.56 25.71 6.02
CA VAL A 1007 35.70 25.11 7.36
C VAL A 1007 36.16 26.18 8.35
N ALA A 1008 35.76 26.06 9.61
CA ALA A 1008 36.20 27.00 10.64
C ALA A 1008 37.73 26.90 10.85
N GLN A 1009 38.41 28.04 11.01
CA GLN A 1009 39.88 28.08 11.09
C GLN A 1009 40.44 27.25 12.26
N ASN A 1010 39.67 27.12 13.34
CA ASN A 1010 40.02 26.29 14.50
C ASN A 1010 39.92 24.78 14.25
N ALA A 1011 39.29 24.34 13.16
CA ALA A 1011 39.20 22.94 12.76
C ALA A 1011 40.45 22.46 11.97
N ILE A 1012 41.37 23.38 11.63
CA ILE A 1012 42.60 23.07 10.88
C ILE A 1012 43.75 22.86 11.87
N ILE A 1013 44.34 21.66 11.85
CA ILE A 1013 45.51 21.32 12.67
C ILE A 1013 46.75 21.90 11.99
N ILE A 1014 47.55 22.66 12.71
CA ILE A 1014 48.73 23.33 12.16
C ILE A 1014 49.98 22.53 12.51
N ARG A 1015 50.84 22.33 11.52
CA ARG A 1015 52.19 21.80 11.72
C ARG A 1015 53.22 22.81 11.21
N PRO A 1016 54.21 23.21 12.02
CA PRO A 1016 55.25 24.11 11.56
C PRO A 1016 56.08 23.43 10.47
N ALA A 1017 56.40 24.22 9.45
CA ALA A 1017 57.29 23.85 8.35
C ALA A 1017 58.76 24.04 8.76
N GLU A 1018 59.56 22.96 8.78
CA GLU A 1018 61.02 23.04 8.98
C GLU A 1018 61.78 23.30 7.68
N ASP A 1019 61.11 23.23 6.52
CA ASP A 1019 61.72 23.18 5.19
C ASP A 1019 61.59 24.49 4.39
N ILE A 1020 62.59 24.80 3.54
CA ILE A 1020 62.73 26.12 2.88
C ILE A 1020 61.75 26.29 1.71
N ARG A 1021 61.33 25.20 1.04
CA ARG A 1021 60.54 25.18 -0.21
C ARG A 1021 59.01 25.05 -0.03
N ILE A 1022 58.43 25.60 1.02
CA ILE A 1022 56.97 25.52 1.23
C ILE A 1022 56.26 26.78 0.68
N PRO A 1023 55.18 26.63 -0.11
CA PRO A 1023 54.46 27.76 -0.70
C PRO A 1023 53.88 28.73 0.33
N LYS A 1024 53.61 29.99 -0.06
CA LYS A 1024 53.07 31.07 0.79
C LYS A 1024 51.85 30.67 1.63
N HIS A 1025 50.91 29.90 1.06
CA HIS A 1025 49.72 29.42 1.77
C HIS A 1025 49.87 28.03 2.41
N GLY A 1026 51.08 27.47 2.44
CA GLY A 1026 51.35 26.14 2.97
C GLY A 1026 50.75 24.99 2.14
N ASN A 1027 51.00 23.77 2.59
CA ASN A 1027 50.46 22.54 2.02
C ASN A 1027 49.39 21.95 2.95
N VAL A 1028 48.23 21.61 2.40
CA VAL A 1028 47.16 20.93 3.14
C VAL A 1028 47.22 19.43 2.87
N SER A 1029 46.98 18.66 3.92
CA SER A 1029 46.75 17.22 3.84
C SER A 1029 45.46 16.84 4.55
N PHE A 1030 44.80 15.81 4.04
CA PHE A 1030 43.54 15.32 4.57
C PHE A 1030 43.67 13.87 5.03
N ASP A 1031 43.08 13.57 6.18
CA ASP A 1031 42.85 12.20 6.64
C ASP A 1031 41.37 12.00 6.97
N TRP A 1032 40.79 10.86 6.56
CA TRP A 1032 39.34 10.65 6.64
C TRP A 1032 38.99 9.47 7.54
N LYS A 1033 38.13 9.72 8.53
CA LYS A 1033 37.59 8.66 9.38
C LYS A 1033 36.41 7.95 8.70
N ALA A 1034 36.56 6.66 8.43
CA ALA A 1034 35.52 5.87 7.77
C ALA A 1034 34.21 5.80 8.58
N PRO A 1035 33.03 5.94 7.93
CA PRO A 1035 31.74 5.62 8.54
C PRO A 1035 31.68 4.18 9.01
N HIS A 1036 31.00 3.93 10.13
CA HIS A 1036 30.82 2.59 10.70
C HIS A 1036 30.26 1.59 9.67
N LYS A 1037 29.31 2.04 8.84
CA LYS A 1037 28.67 1.25 7.78
C LYS A 1037 29.64 0.83 6.65
N LEU A 1038 30.65 1.65 6.36
CA LEU A 1038 31.57 1.44 5.24
C LEU A 1038 32.88 0.78 5.68
N GLY A 1039 33.44 1.18 6.83
CA GLY A 1039 34.70 0.64 7.34
C GLY A 1039 35.78 0.57 6.25
N LYS A 1040 36.30 -0.63 5.98
CA LYS A 1040 37.31 -0.89 4.94
C LYS A 1040 36.83 -0.69 3.49
N TYR A 1041 35.52 -0.55 3.26
CA TYR A 1041 34.91 -0.42 1.93
C TYR A 1041 34.71 1.04 1.48
N LEU A 1042 35.05 2.04 2.30
CA LEU A 1042 34.88 3.47 1.96
C LEU A 1042 35.55 3.82 0.62
N TRP A 1043 36.87 3.62 0.54
CA TRP A 1043 37.65 4.03 -0.63
C TRP A 1043 37.33 3.25 -1.91
N PRO A 1044 37.13 1.92 -1.86
CA PRO A 1044 36.58 1.18 -3.01
C PRO A 1044 35.24 1.75 -3.51
N THR A 1045 34.35 2.12 -2.60
CA THR A 1045 33.04 2.71 -2.94
C THR A 1045 33.20 4.07 -3.60
N ILE A 1046 34.00 4.96 -3.01
CA ILE A 1046 34.27 6.29 -3.59
C ILE A 1046 34.90 6.16 -4.98
N ARG A 1047 35.83 5.23 -5.17
CA ARG A 1047 36.46 5.00 -6.49
C ARG A 1047 35.46 4.53 -7.53
N PHE A 1048 34.56 3.62 -7.15
CA PHE A 1048 33.46 3.20 -8.02
C PHE A 1048 32.58 4.39 -8.42
N VAL A 1049 32.25 5.24 -7.45
CA VAL A 1049 31.46 6.45 -7.71
C VAL A 1049 32.16 7.43 -8.64
N VAL A 1050 33.44 7.70 -8.40
CA VAL A 1050 34.24 8.60 -9.25
C VAL A 1050 34.38 8.04 -10.66
N PHE A 1051 34.73 6.76 -10.80
CA PHE A 1051 34.90 6.12 -12.11
C PHE A 1051 33.61 6.16 -12.93
N THR A 1052 32.50 5.66 -12.37
CA THR A 1052 31.22 5.63 -13.06
C THR A 1052 30.70 7.05 -13.31
N GLY A 1053 30.94 8.00 -12.39
CA GLY A 1053 30.64 9.42 -12.62
C GLY A 1053 31.38 9.99 -13.82
N CYS A 1054 32.68 9.66 -13.99
CA CYS A 1054 33.45 10.09 -15.17
C CYS A 1054 32.92 9.50 -16.48
N VAL A 1055 32.46 8.25 -16.46
CA VAL A 1055 31.85 7.58 -17.62
C VAL A 1055 30.52 8.24 -18.01
N LEU A 1056 29.65 8.52 -17.03
CA LEU A 1056 28.32 9.08 -17.26
C LEU A 1056 28.36 10.54 -17.71
N TYR A 1057 29.18 11.37 -17.06
CA TYR A 1057 29.13 12.83 -17.20
C TYR A 1057 30.24 13.45 -18.06
N ASP A 1058 30.90 12.63 -18.89
CA ASP A 1058 32.02 13.02 -19.74
C ASP A 1058 33.12 13.78 -18.98
N ALA A 1059 33.46 13.29 -17.79
CA ALA A 1059 34.44 13.89 -16.90
C ALA A 1059 35.77 13.11 -16.91
N VAL A 1060 36.13 12.53 -18.07
CA VAL A 1060 37.42 11.84 -18.26
C VAL A 1060 38.52 12.90 -18.36
N PRO A 1061 39.54 12.91 -17.47
CA PRO A 1061 40.59 13.93 -17.50
C PRO A 1061 41.38 13.91 -18.81
N GLU A 1062 41.81 15.07 -19.30
CA GLU A 1062 42.63 15.19 -20.53
C GLU A 1062 43.97 14.46 -20.41
N SER A 1063 44.55 14.43 -19.20
CA SER A 1063 45.76 13.66 -18.88
C SER A 1063 45.64 12.15 -19.16
N PHE A 1064 44.41 11.62 -19.24
CA PHE A 1064 44.12 10.23 -19.60
C PHE A 1064 43.92 10.02 -21.11
N ARG A 1065 43.68 11.11 -21.87
CA ARG A 1065 43.50 11.10 -23.33
C ARG A 1065 44.84 11.20 -24.06
N ASP A 1066 45.77 12.01 -23.57
CA ASP A 1066 47.03 12.31 -24.27
C ASP A 1066 48.25 11.49 -23.80
N GLY A 1067 48.13 10.73 -22.71
CA GLY A 1067 49.22 9.86 -22.20
C GLY A 1067 50.42 10.61 -21.58
N SER A 1068 50.49 11.94 -21.69
CA SER A 1068 51.46 12.80 -21.02
C SER A 1068 50.93 13.22 -19.64
N PHE A 1069 51.53 12.70 -18.58
CA PHE A 1069 51.34 13.23 -17.23
C PHE A 1069 52.59 13.99 -16.84
N ASP A 1070 52.53 15.31 -16.96
CA ASP A 1070 53.58 16.19 -16.48
C ASP A 1070 53.19 16.70 -15.10
N ALA A 1071 53.85 16.18 -14.07
CA ALA A 1071 53.59 16.56 -12.68
C ALA A 1071 54.18 17.94 -12.33
N ASP A 1072 55.09 18.46 -13.17
CA ASP A 1072 55.93 19.62 -12.86
C ASP A 1072 55.48 20.93 -13.52
N THR A 1073 54.43 20.95 -14.36
CA THR A 1073 53.98 22.16 -15.09
C THR A 1073 52.87 22.98 -14.41
N LEU A 1074 52.61 22.82 -13.10
CA LEU A 1074 51.57 23.59 -12.39
C LEU A 1074 52.05 24.32 -11.13
N ASP A 1075 53.34 24.60 -11.02
CA ASP A 1075 53.90 25.56 -10.07
C ASP A 1075 54.31 26.86 -10.80
N ASP A 1076 53.33 27.60 -11.35
CA ASP A 1076 53.27 29.07 -11.33
C ASP A 1076 52.08 29.56 -12.18
N GLU A 1077 50.92 29.72 -11.54
CA GLU A 1077 50.08 30.88 -11.84
C GLU A 1077 49.90 31.66 -10.54
N SER A 1078 51.00 32.28 -10.12
CA SER A 1078 50.95 33.44 -9.24
C SER A 1078 51.16 34.71 -10.06
N GLU A 1079 50.30 35.69 -9.81
CA GLU A 1079 50.68 37.11 -9.84
C GLU A 1079 51.17 37.70 -11.18
N LYS A 1080 50.32 37.75 -12.22
CA LYS A 1080 50.34 38.88 -13.17
C LYS A 1080 48.94 39.28 -13.65
N GLY A 1081 48.44 40.39 -13.09
CA GLY A 1081 47.77 41.44 -13.87
C GLY A 1081 46.23 41.46 -13.94
N ALA A 1082 45.70 42.58 -13.43
CA ALA A 1082 44.54 43.35 -13.91
C ALA A 1082 43.09 42.93 -13.52
N VAL A 1083 42.56 43.67 -12.55
CA VAL A 1083 41.23 44.33 -12.65
C VAL A 1083 41.37 45.45 -13.72
N PRO A 1084 40.38 45.82 -14.58
CA PRO A 1084 38.92 45.89 -14.35
C PRO A 1084 37.99 45.36 -15.46
N GLY A 1085 36.73 45.11 -15.09
CA GLY A 1085 35.57 44.85 -15.96
C GLY A 1085 34.43 44.24 -15.18
#